data_AF-A0A351AFF8-F1
#
_entry.id   AF-A0A351AFF8-F1
#
_cell.length_a   1.000
_cell.length_b   1.000
_cell.length_c   1.000
_cell.angle_alpha   90.00
_cell.angle_beta   90.00
_cell.angle_gamma   90.00
#
_symmetry.space_group_name_H-M   'P 1'
#
loop_
_entity.id
_entity.type
_entity.pdbx_description
1 polymer ?
#
loop_
_entity_poly.entity_id
_entity_poly.type
_entity_poly.pdbx_seq_one_letter_code
_entity_poly.pdbx_strand_id
1 'polypeptide(L)'
;MMGGMPSSNPVIQTSTKVTREQWQRNLLDVMVAEGNKLAIAQKKEFKEVAAEDVAKSAAFVAATPGFSEDDRLRFVSNYISPFSQFDPNNLPEPRKVEGLTKVDLNSPNFAKVAGFAVQKPDQTSGDPANPPAPQFVTLKEAFGGKELIYMQVSVQQTAPGQQNPPAQTFIVGPSTKEYLAKQFDEVKKQGTEVKEEATYPATIYVDGKDNLYVALDSDGKTRFDQVAPVLGYYKQSPEEVSTPPTDGSMPPQPGTAEPLLVTHKNVEWWRFVVCILFGIFMAFLFEKLTDYYVSFKKKPVREVASVATTGPAPMIINGFAYGQESSVFSVFAIVAALMAPLLIFPSDQFGGYLLSFYGIALVGLGLLTTTGFILAMDTFGPISDNAQGVFEMSGAGHDNPKGARAVQILDAAGNTTKALTKGFAIATAVVAAVALFHAYVDAAKLTEIGMRLEVPEIFLGLLVGGAAPYLFSAFSINAVGRAAFDLINDVRDQFRNDPGIMKGTSKPDYGRCVAIVTAAAQKELLGPGILAISLPVLVAFGFGLGKQPVLIDGVAYNLVGAQALGGFLAGTILSGQLMAVLLANSGGMWDNAKKLIEDGMHGGKGTDEHKAAVVCDTVGDPFKDTAGPALNPLIKVMNLIALLIVPVVIQPMDATLRGGVTLVAAAALILAIWQSKRGSMSTALDSAKADAAAKSDAPAAVEAKAEEVAEEATEEAKPEEKTEG
;
A
#
# COMPACT_ATOMS: atom_id res chain seq x y z
N MET A 1 -2.53 -86.66 40.61
CA MET A 1 -1.23 -87.12 40.05
C MET A 1 -0.87 -86.11 38.97
N MET A 2 -0.11 -85.06 39.33
CA MET A 2 1.32 -84.92 38.99
C MET A 2 1.57 -85.14 37.49
N GLY A 3 2.12 -84.23 36.70
CA GLY A 3 2.79 -82.96 36.96
C GLY A 3 3.67 -82.62 35.75
N GLY A 4 4.17 -81.38 35.70
CA GLY A 4 5.39 -81.05 34.96
C GLY A 4 5.24 -80.14 33.75
N MET A 5 5.35 -78.83 33.98
CA MET A 5 6.13 -77.97 33.08
C MET A 5 7.60 -78.40 33.15
N PRO A 6 8.40 -78.09 32.12
CA PRO A 6 9.40 -77.07 32.35
C PRO A 6 9.47 -76.01 31.25
N SER A 7 9.77 -74.81 31.72
CA SER A 7 10.15 -73.60 31.00
C SER A 7 11.38 -73.78 30.10
N SER A 8 11.31 -73.23 28.88
CA SER A 8 12.45 -72.56 28.26
C SER A 8 11.97 -71.58 27.16
N ASN A 9 12.19 -70.30 27.40
CA ASN A 9 12.44 -69.30 26.36
C ASN A 9 13.89 -68.80 26.62
N PRO A 10 14.60 -68.12 25.70
CA PRO A 10 14.28 -67.80 24.30
C PRO A 10 15.47 -68.05 23.33
N VAL A 11 15.21 -68.17 22.02
CA VAL A 11 16.21 -67.76 21.00
C VAL A 11 15.49 -67.02 19.88
N ILE A 12 15.95 -65.79 19.68
CA ILE A 12 15.52 -64.81 18.69
C ILE A 12 15.99 -65.26 17.29
N GLN A 13 15.11 -65.05 16.30
CA GLN A 13 15.37 -64.58 14.93
C GLN A 13 14.66 -65.43 13.87
N THR A 14 13.64 -64.85 13.24
CA THR A 14 13.69 -64.54 11.81
C THR A 14 12.58 -63.56 11.46
N SER A 15 13.00 -62.46 10.85
CA SER A 15 12.20 -61.43 10.22
C SER A 15 11.11 -62.06 9.34
N THR A 16 9.88 -62.12 9.85
CA THR A 16 8.72 -61.92 8.98
C THR A 16 8.45 -60.42 9.03
N LYS A 17 8.55 -59.75 7.89
CA LYS A 17 8.09 -58.36 7.74
C LYS A 17 6.59 -58.37 8.04
N VAL A 18 6.22 -58.16 9.30
CA VAL A 18 4.83 -57.88 9.66
C VAL A 18 4.48 -56.58 8.94
N THR A 19 3.48 -56.64 8.06
CA THR A 19 3.02 -55.43 7.37
C THR A 19 2.52 -54.42 8.41
N ARG A 20 2.62 -53.11 8.12
CA ARG A 20 2.14 -52.06 9.03
C ARG A 20 0.71 -52.33 9.52
N GLU A 21 -0.13 -52.87 8.64
CA GLU A 21 -1.50 -53.26 8.95
C GLU A 21 -1.63 -54.43 9.93
N GLN A 22 -0.86 -55.50 9.76
CA GLN A 22 -0.92 -56.63 10.68
C GLN A 22 -0.42 -56.21 12.08
N TRP A 23 0.59 -55.35 12.12
CA TRP A 23 1.10 -54.81 13.37
C TRP A 23 0.07 -53.88 14.05
N GLN A 24 -0.56 -52.97 13.29
CA GLN A 24 -1.63 -52.10 13.81
C GLN A 24 -2.86 -52.89 14.25
N ARG A 25 -3.29 -53.90 13.48
CA ARG A 25 -4.43 -54.76 13.84
C ARG A 25 -4.17 -55.51 15.14
N ASN A 26 -2.99 -56.12 15.29
CA ASN A 26 -2.62 -56.82 16.52
C ASN A 26 -2.62 -55.89 17.74
N LEU A 27 -2.14 -54.65 17.59
CA LEU A 27 -2.16 -53.65 18.67
C LEU A 27 -3.58 -53.17 18.98
N LEU A 28 -4.41 -52.97 17.95
CA LEU A 28 -5.80 -52.58 18.11
C LEU A 28 -6.60 -53.68 18.83
N ASP A 29 -6.37 -54.95 18.50
CA ASP A 29 -7.02 -56.08 19.17
C ASP A 29 -6.69 -56.13 20.67
N VAL A 30 -5.42 -55.88 21.03
CA VAL A 30 -5.00 -55.77 22.43
C VAL A 30 -5.66 -54.56 23.11
N MET A 31 -5.69 -53.40 22.45
CA MET A 31 -6.34 -52.19 22.97
C MET A 31 -7.84 -52.40 23.21
N VAL A 32 -8.55 -52.98 22.24
CA VAL A 32 -10.00 -53.26 22.32
C VAL A 32 -10.28 -54.30 23.39
N ALA A 33 -9.45 -55.35 23.51
CA ALA A 33 -9.59 -56.34 24.57
C ALA A 33 -9.42 -55.73 25.96
N GLU A 34 -8.44 -54.86 26.16
CA GLU A 34 -8.21 -54.17 27.44
C GLU A 34 -9.28 -53.10 27.73
N GLY A 35 -9.69 -52.33 26.73
CA GLY A 35 -10.78 -51.37 26.86
C GLY A 35 -12.11 -52.02 27.20
N ASN A 36 -12.44 -53.18 26.61
CA ASN A 36 -13.64 -53.95 26.97
C ASN A 36 -13.55 -54.50 28.40
N LYS A 37 -12.38 -54.97 28.85
CA LYS A 37 -12.18 -55.39 30.24
C LYS A 37 -12.40 -54.22 31.21
N LEU A 38 -11.87 -53.05 30.89
CA LEU A 38 -12.03 -51.83 31.69
C LEU A 38 -13.48 -51.32 31.69
N ALA A 39 -14.16 -51.36 30.54
CA ALA A 39 -15.58 -51.01 30.43
C ALA A 39 -16.45 -51.87 31.36
N ILE A 40 -16.23 -53.19 31.35
CA ILE A 40 -16.92 -54.14 32.24
C ILE A 40 -16.58 -53.85 33.71
N ALA A 41 -15.30 -53.61 34.03
CA ALA A 41 -14.86 -53.32 35.40
C ALA A 41 -15.42 -51.99 35.95
N GLN A 42 -15.54 -50.98 35.09
CA GLN A 42 -16.01 -49.62 35.44
C GLN A 42 -17.54 -49.45 35.32
N LYS A 43 -18.28 -50.47 34.85
CA LYS A 43 -19.72 -50.40 34.53
C LYS A 43 -20.05 -49.27 33.56
N LYS A 44 -19.24 -49.14 32.52
CA LYS A 44 -19.33 -48.11 31.49
C LYS A 44 -19.45 -48.74 30.11
N GLU A 45 -19.99 -48.00 29.14
CA GLU A 45 -19.83 -48.41 27.74
C GLU A 45 -18.37 -48.22 27.30
N PHE A 46 -17.90 -48.98 26.31
CA PHE A 46 -16.52 -48.89 25.79
C PHE A 46 -16.12 -47.44 25.43
N LYS A 47 -17.06 -46.64 24.92
CA LYS A 47 -16.89 -45.23 24.57
C LYS A 47 -16.68 -44.28 25.75
N GLU A 48 -16.96 -44.72 26.98
CA GLU A 48 -16.87 -43.92 28.21
C GLU A 48 -15.62 -44.26 29.05
N VAL A 49 -14.82 -45.23 28.59
CA VAL A 49 -13.54 -45.61 29.21
C VAL A 49 -12.50 -44.54 28.86
N ALA A 50 -11.78 -44.05 29.88
CA ALA A 50 -10.75 -43.04 29.66
C ALA A 50 -9.58 -43.64 28.86
N ALA A 51 -9.08 -42.91 27.86
CA ALA A 51 -7.95 -43.34 27.05
C ALA A 51 -6.67 -43.59 27.90
N GLU A 52 -6.52 -42.83 28.99
CA GLU A 52 -5.43 -43.00 29.95
C GLU A 52 -5.44 -44.36 30.65
N ASP A 53 -6.63 -44.90 30.95
CA ASP A 53 -6.78 -46.18 31.65
C ASP A 53 -6.33 -47.34 30.76
N VAL A 54 -6.70 -47.30 29.48
CA VAL A 54 -6.29 -48.31 28.50
C VAL A 54 -4.80 -48.20 28.18
N ALA A 55 -4.28 -46.97 28.04
CA ALA A 55 -2.86 -46.71 27.76
C ALA A 55 -1.91 -47.18 28.88
N LYS A 56 -2.40 -47.25 30.12
CA LYS A 56 -1.67 -47.75 31.30
C LYS A 56 -1.90 -49.24 31.59
N SER A 57 -2.77 -49.91 30.86
CA SER A 57 -3.07 -51.34 31.08
C SER A 57 -1.83 -52.21 30.84
N ALA A 58 -1.59 -53.19 31.72
CA ALA A 58 -0.37 -53.99 31.70
C ALA A 58 -0.18 -54.77 30.37
N ALA A 59 -1.28 -55.25 29.77
CA ALA A 59 -1.23 -55.97 28.50
C ALA A 59 -0.94 -55.04 27.31
N PHE A 60 -1.45 -53.80 27.33
CA PHE A 60 -1.16 -52.82 26.28
C PHE A 60 0.28 -52.31 26.39
N VAL A 61 0.77 -52.02 27.60
CA VAL A 61 2.19 -51.67 27.85
C VAL A 61 3.12 -52.79 27.38
N ALA A 62 2.80 -54.05 27.66
CA ALA A 62 3.57 -55.20 27.20
C ALA A 62 3.56 -55.39 25.68
N ALA A 63 2.47 -55.00 25.01
CA ALA A 63 2.35 -55.04 23.56
C ALA A 63 3.08 -53.88 22.84
N THR A 64 3.44 -52.81 23.57
CA THR A 64 4.12 -51.62 23.03
C THR A 64 5.45 -51.30 23.74
N PRO A 65 6.45 -52.21 23.74
CA PRO A 65 7.68 -52.04 24.51
C PRO A 65 8.57 -50.87 24.05
N GLY A 66 8.40 -50.38 22.81
CA GLY A 66 9.13 -49.24 22.25
C GLY A 66 8.40 -47.89 22.36
N PHE A 67 7.20 -47.84 22.94
CA PHE A 67 6.40 -46.61 23.05
C PHE A 67 6.70 -45.88 24.36
N SER A 68 6.76 -44.55 24.32
CA SER A 68 6.66 -43.74 25.54
C SER A 68 5.24 -43.79 26.13
N GLU A 69 5.06 -43.28 27.36
CA GLU A 69 3.72 -43.15 27.95
C GLU A 69 2.82 -42.23 27.13
N ASP A 70 3.38 -41.13 26.63
CA ASP A 70 2.68 -40.21 25.73
C ASP A 70 2.32 -40.87 24.38
N ASP A 71 3.19 -41.73 23.83
CA ASP A 71 2.90 -42.46 22.59
C ASP A 71 1.74 -43.45 22.77
N ARG A 72 1.69 -44.15 23.91
CA ARG A 72 0.57 -45.03 24.25
C ARG A 72 -0.72 -44.24 24.42
N LEU A 73 -0.67 -43.15 25.19
CA LEU A 73 -1.83 -42.30 25.41
C LEU A 73 -2.35 -41.71 24.10
N ARG A 74 -1.46 -41.23 23.24
CA ARG A 74 -1.80 -40.69 21.92
C ARG A 74 -2.37 -41.75 20.99
N PHE A 75 -1.80 -42.96 20.96
CA PHE A 75 -2.34 -44.08 20.19
C PHE A 75 -3.78 -44.38 20.62
N VAL A 76 -4.00 -44.63 21.91
CA VAL A 76 -5.33 -44.97 22.43
C VAL A 76 -6.32 -43.83 22.22
N SER A 77 -5.89 -42.58 22.43
CA SER A 77 -6.74 -41.40 22.23
C SER A 77 -7.19 -41.27 20.77
N ASN A 78 -6.35 -41.62 19.80
CA ASN A 78 -6.73 -41.57 18.38
C ASN A 78 -7.83 -42.58 18.01
N TYR A 79 -8.03 -43.65 18.78
CA TYR A 79 -9.01 -44.71 18.47
C TYR A 79 -10.22 -44.73 19.41
N ILE A 80 -10.08 -44.27 20.66
CA ILE A 80 -11.17 -44.23 21.65
C ILE A 80 -11.84 -42.84 21.70
N SER A 81 -11.07 -41.76 21.54
CA SER A 81 -11.54 -40.37 21.74
C SER A 81 -12.43 -39.80 20.62
N PRO A 82 -12.31 -40.16 19.33
CA PRO A 82 -13.17 -39.60 18.28
C PRO A 82 -14.67 -39.88 18.48
N PHE A 83 -15.00 -40.95 19.22
CA PHE A 83 -16.38 -41.34 19.53
C PHE A 83 -16.92 -40.76 20.84
N SER A 84 -16.05 -40.30 21.76
CA SER A 84 -16.44 -39.80 23.08
C SER A 84 -16.59 -38.28 23.16
N GLN A 85 -16.09 -37.54 22.17
CA GLN A 85 -16.13 -36.06 22.16
C GLN A 85 -17.39 -35.46 21.50
N PHE A 86 -18.27 -36.29 20.93
CA PHE A 86 -19.47 -35.79 20.26
C PHE A 86 -20.65 -35.72 21.25
N ASP A 87 -20.63 -34.74 22.14
CA ASP A 87 -21.80 -34.35 22.91
C ASP A 87 -22.57 -33.25 22.14
N PRO A 88 -23.74 -33.54 21.54
CA PRO A 88 -24.52 -32.56 20.81
C PRO A 88 -25.01 -31.38 21.68
N ASN A 89 -24.92 -31.48 23.02
CA ASN A 89 -25.27 -30.42 23.95
C ASN A 89 -24.05 -29.58 24.42
N ASN A 90 -22.82 -29.96 24.05
CA ASN A 90 -21.60 -29.31 24.52
C ASN A 90 -20.61 -29.07 23.36
N LEU A 91 -21.10 -28.42 22.29
CA LEU A 91 -20.28 -28.01 21.16
C LEU A 91 -19.30 -26.90 21.56
N PRO A 92 -18.06 -26.92 21.07
CA PRO A 92 -17.11 -25.83 21.30
C PRO A 92 -17.65 -24.50 20.76
N GLU A 93 -17.39 -23.41 21.48
CA GLU A 93 -17.81 -22.07 21.04
C GLU A 93 -17.19 -21.73 19.67
N PRO A 94 -17.94 -21.07 18.76
CA PRO A 94 -17.42 -20.60 17.49
C PRO A 94 -16.21 -19.68 17.72
N ARG A 95 -15.02 -20.12 17.29
CA ARG A 95 -13.80 -19.29 17.37
C ARG A 95 -13.74 -18.30 16.22
N LYS A 96 -13.23 -17.09 16.51
CA LYS A 96 -12.81 -16.15 15.47
C LYS A 96 -11.64 -16.74 14.68
N VAL A 97 -11.69 -16.63 13.37
CA VAL A 97 -10.73 -17.20 12.40
C VAL A 97 -9.50 -16.28 12.27
N GLU A 98 -8.85 -15.94 13.40
CA GLU A 98 -7.59 -15.18 13.40
C GLU A 98 -6.41 -16.17 13.34
N GLY A 99 -5.48 -15.97 12.38
CA GLY A 99 -4.28 -16.81 12.22
C GLY A 99 -4.46 -18.07 11.38
N LEU A 100 -5.53 -18.15 10.57
CA LEU A 100 -5.77 -19.24 9.61
C LEU A 100 -5.67 -18.74 8.18
N THR A 101 -4.83 -19.40 7.38
CA THR A 101 -4.58 -19.03 5.99
C THR A 101 -5.29 -19.99 5.05
N LYS A 102 -6.07 -19.46 4.09
CA LYS A 102 -6.71 -20.27 3.06
C LYS A 102 -5.64 -20.95 2.19
N VAL A 103 -5.67 -22.27 2.14
CA VAL A 103 -4.71 -23.08 1.38
C VAL A 103 -5.11 -23.12 -0.09
N ASP A 104 -4.21 -22.68 -0.96
CA ASP A 104 -4.25 -23.00 -2.39
C ASP A 104 -3.20 -24.06 -2.69
N LEU A 105 -3.65 -25.29 -2.97
CA LEU A 105 -2.78 -26.45 -3.23
C LEU A 105 -1.97 -26.32 -4.53
N ASN A 106 -2.28 -25.35 -5.38
CA ASN A 106 -1.53 -25.06 -6.59
C ASN A 106 -0.47 -23.96 -6.37
N SER A 107 -0.57 -23.20 -5.28
CA SER A 107 0.36 -22.13 -4.97
C SER A 107 1.68 -22.66 -4.38
N PRO A 108 2.85 -22.14 -4.81
CA PRO A 108 4.14 -22.51 -4.23
C PRO A 108 4.23 -22.19 -2.73
N ASN A 109 3.43 -21.24 -2.23
CA ASN A 109 3.42 -20.84 -0.82
C ASN A 109 2.96 -21.96 0.11
N PHE A 110 2.23 -22.97 -0.39
CA PHE A 110 1.73 -24.09 0.39
C PHE A 110 2.37 -25.43 0.01
N ALA A 111 3.55 -25.43 -0.63
CA ALA A 111 4.21 -26.65 -1.09
C ALA A 111 4.40 -27.71 0.01
N LYS A 112 4.67 -27.27 1.25
CA LYS A 112 4.80 -28.14 2.43
C LYS A 112 3.47 -28.85 2.76
N VAL A 113 2.39 -28.09 2.90
CA VAL A 113 1.03 -28.60 3.18
C VAL A 113 0.51 -29.45 2.01
N ALA A 114 0.79 -29.03 0.78
CA ALA A 114 0.43 -29.74 -0.43
C ALA A 114 1.07 -31.14 -0.50
N GLY A 115 2.22 -31.34 0.15
CA GLY A 115 2.94 -32.61 0.26
C GLY A 115 2.48 -33.52 1.41
N PHE A 116 1.56 -33.08 2.27
CA PHE A 116 0.99 -33.93 3.33
C PHE A 116 0.30 -35.15 2.72
N ALA A 117 0.51 -36.33 3.31
CA ALA A 117 -0.10 -37.55 2.80
C ALA A 117 -1.55 -37.67 3.26
N VAL A 118 -2.42 -38.08 2.35
CA VAL A 118 -3.81 -38.46 2.61
C VAL A 118 -4.06 -39.84 2.04
N GLN A 119 -5.01 -40.56 2.61
CA GLN A 119 -5.43 -41.82 2.02
C GLN A 119 -6.03 -41.53 0.64
N LYS A 120 -5.60 -42.31 -0.35
CA LYS A 120 -6.04 -42.19 -1.74
C LYS A 120 -7.57 -42.34 -1.79
N PRO A 121 -8.31 -41.29 -2.20
CA PRO A 121 -9.77 -41.32 -2.12
C PRO A 121 -10.37 -42.43 -2.97
N ASP A 122 -9.90 -42.66 -4.20
CA ASP A 122 -10.51 -43.55 -5.20
C ASP A 122 -10.19 -45.05 -5.06
N GLN A 123 -9.74 -45.51 -3.90
CA GLN A 123 -9.39 -46.91 -3.69
C GLN A 123 -10.65 -47.79 -3.59
N THR A 124 -10.89 -48.64 -4.59
CA THR A 124 -12.03 -49.58 -4.61
C THR A 124 -11.73 -50.83 -3.79
N SER A 125 -12.62 -51.21 -2.86
CA SER A 125 -12.53 -52.50 -2.17
C SER A 125 -13.11 -53.59 -3.08
N GLY A 126 -12.27 -54.18 -3.93
CA GLY A 126 -12.69 -55.26 -4.82
C GLY A 126 -13.16 -56.53 -4.08
N ASP A 127 -12.67 -56.76 -2.85
CA ASP A 127 -13.05 -57.88 -1.98
C ASP A 127 -13.31 -57.37 -0.54
N PRO A 128 -14.57 -57.38 -0.06
CA PRO A 128 -14.91 -56.98 1.31
C PRO A 128 -14.24 -57.83 2.40
N ALA A 129 -13.87 -59.08 2.08
CA ALA A 129 -13.21 -59.98 3.03
C ALA A 129 -11.69 -59.73 3.13
N ASN A 130 -11.11 -59.06 2.13
CA ASN A 130 -9.67 -58.76 2.07
C ASN A 130 -9.43 -57.43 1.35
N PRO A 131 -9.67 -56.29 2.02
CA PRO A 131 -9.49 -54.98 1.40
C PRO A 131 -8.02 -54.74 1.03
N PRO A 132 -7.73 -54.10 -0.11
CA PRO A 132 -6.36 -53.76 -0.50
C PRO A 132 -5.74 -52.79 0.50
N ALA A 133 -4.41 -52.89 0.68
CA ALA A 133 -3.65 -52.03 1.58
C ALA A 133 -3.86 -50.54 1.26
N PRO A 134 -4.10 -49.67 2.26
CA PRO A 134 -4.41 -48.26 2.02
C PRO A 134 -3.25 -47.60 1.28
N GLN A 135 -3.54 -47.05 0.11
CA GLN A 135 -2.58 -46.27 -0.66
C GLN A 135 -2.61 -44.82 -0.17
N PHE A 136 -1.44 -44.21 -0.05
CA PHE A 136 -1.32 -42.80 0.32
C PHE A 136 -0.85 -41.99 -0.89
N VAL A 137 -1.43 -40.81 -1.06
CA VAL A 137 -1.06 -39.82 -2.08
C VAL A 137 -0.91 -38.46 -1.40
N THR A 138 -0.28 -37.50 -2.08
CA THR A 138 -0.18 -36.14 -1.53
C THR A 138 -1.54 -35.44 -1.54
N LEU A 139 -1.73 -34.45 -0.66
CA LEU A 139 -2.92 -33.61 -0.60
C LEU A 139 -3.21 -32.95 -1.96
N LYS A 140 -2.15 -32.54 -2.66
CA LYS A 140 -2.21 -31.98 -4.02
C LYS A 140 -2.67 -33.00 -5.06
N GLU A 141 -2.21 -34.24 -5.02
CA GLU A 141 -2.66 -35.27 -5.96
C GLU A 141 -4.12 -35.67 -5.70
N ALA A 142 -4.52 -35.73 -4.43
CA ALA A 142 -5.89 -36.05 -4.06
C ALA A 142 -6.88 -34.96 -4.50
N PHE A 143 -6.59 -33.69 -4.18
CA PHE A 143 -7.55 -32.58 -4.24
C PHE A 143 -7.10 -31.38 -5.08
N GLY A 144 -5.87 -31.35 -5.59
CA GLY A 144 -5.34 -30.24 -6.38
C GLY A 144 -6.17 -29.98 -7.64
N GLY A 145 -6.67 -28.75 -7.77
CA GLY A 145 -7.52 -28.35 -8.90
C GLY A 145 -8.93 -28.95 -8.90
N LYS A 146 -9.33 -29.66 -7.83
CA LYS A 146 -10.66 -30.23 -7.67
C LYS A 146 -11.45 -29.47 -6.61
N GLU A 147 -12.76 -29.39 -6.78
CA GLU A 147 -13.63 -28.82 -5.77
C GLU A 147 -13.85 -29.83 -4.65
N LEU A 148 -13.46 -29.44 -3.44
CA LEU A 148 -13.73 -30.19 -2.23
C LEU A 148 -15.12 -29.80 -1.73
N ILE A 149 -15.95 -30.78 -1.38
CA ILE A 149 -17.32 -30.54 -0.94
C ILE A 149 -17.67 -31.37 0.28
N TYR A 150 -18.65 -30.87 1.03
CA TYR A 150 -19.50 -31.69 1.89
C TYR A 150 -20.86 -31.87 1.22
N MET A 151 -21.40 -33.08 1.28
CA MET A 151 -22.71 -33.41 0.73
C MET A 151 -23.64 -33.87 1.84
N GLN A 152 -24.78 -33.20 1.97
CA GLN A 152 -25.86 -33.60 2.84
C GLN A 152 -26.72 -34.63 2.10
N VAL A 153 -26.81 -35.83 2.67
CA VAL A 153 -27.57 -36.94 2.11
C VAL A 153 -28.57 -37.50 3.10
N SER A 154 -29.73 -37.89 2.61
CA SER A 154 -30.71 -38.67 3.36
C SER A 154 -30.59 -40.14 2.94
N VAL A 155 -30.37 -41.01 3.92
CA VAL A 155 -30.15 -42.45 3.73
C VAL A 155 -31.32 -43.21 4.36
N GLN A 156 -31.90 -44.15 3.60
CA GLN A 156 -32.94 -45.05 4.05
C GLN A 156 -32.56 -46.49 3.70
N GLN A 157 -32.35 -47.32 4.72
CA GLN A 157 -32.03 -48.73 4.55
C GLN A 157 -33.23 -49.58 4.97
N THR A 158 -33.78 -50.36 4.04
CA THR A 158 -34.96 -51.20 4.31
C THR A 158 -34.52 -52.66 4.45
N ALA A 159 -34.48 -53.17 5.67
CA ALA A 159 -34.16 -54.58 5.92
C ALA A 159 -35.35 -55.50 5.55
N PRO A 160 -35.12 -56.76 5.14
CA PRO A 160 -36.19 -57.70 4.83
C PRO A 160 -37.10 -57.92 6.05
N GLY A 161 -38.38 -57.53 5.93
CA GLY A 161 -39.40 -57.71 6.98
C GLY A 161 -39.61 -56.52 7.93
N GLN A 162 -38.90 -55.39 7.76
CA GLN A 162 -39.16 -54.14 8.49
C GLN A 162 -40.01 -53.16 7.67
N GLN A 163 -40.93 -52.44 8.32
CA GLN A 163 -41.62 -51.29 7.71
C GLN A 163 -40.67 -50.10 7.62
N ASN A 164 -40.67 -49.44 6.46
CA ASN A 164 -39.84 -48.29 6.06
C ASN A 164 -39.37 -47.43 7.25
N PRO A 165 -38.12 -47.61 7.73
CA PRO A 165 -37.59 -46.75 8.79
C PRO A 165 -37.47 -45.31 8.29
N PRO A 166 -37.61 -44.29 9.15
CA PRO A 166 -37.46 -42.90 8.75
C PRO A 166 -36.05 -42.66 8.19
N ALA A 167 -35.97 -41.90 7.09
CA ALA A 167 -34.70 -41.54 6.48
C ALA A 167 -33.85 -40.75 7.48
N GLN A 168 -32.58 -41.11 7.60
CA GLN A 168 -31.61 -40.41 8.44
C GLN A 168 -30.75 -39.51 7.56
N THR A 169 -30.55 -38.27 8.00
CA THR A 169 -29.75 -37.29 7.27
C THR A 169 -28.34 -37.24 7.83
N PHE A 170 -27.36 -37.28 6.93
CA PHE A 170 -25.94 -37.25 7.24
C PHE A 170 -25.24 -36.22 6.37
N ILE A 171 -24.17 -35.62 6.88
CA ILE A 171 -23.24 -34.85 6.06
C ILE A 171 -22.00 -35.72 5.86
N VAL A 172 -21.68 -36.02 4.59
CA VAL A 172 -20.50 -36.77 4.20
C VAL A 172 -19.48 -35.84 3.53
N GLY A 173 -18.20 -36.16 3.66
CA GLY A 173 -17.10 -35.35 3.17
C GLY A 173 -16.04 -35.14 4.26
N PRO A 174 -15.07 -34.25 4.04
CA PRO A 174 -14.85 -33.50 2.82
C PRO A 174 -14.25 -34.40 1.73
N SER A 175 -14.81 -34.37 0.52
CA SER A 175 -14.28 -35.15 -0.61
C SER A 175 -14.68 -34.54 -1.95
N THR A 176 -14.26 -35.15 -3.06
CA THR A 176 -14.66 -34.71 -4.40
C THR A 176 -16.04 -35.25 -4.73
N LYS A 177 -16.82 -34.49 -5.50
CA LYS A 177 -18.17 -34.89 -5.93
C LYS A 177 -18.20 -36.22 -6.66
N GLU A 178 -17.21 -36.45 -7.51
CA GLU A 178 -17.05 -37.68 -8.31
C GLU A 178 -16.83 -38.91 -7.42
N TYR A 179 -16.07 -38.78 -6.33
CA TYR A 179 -15.82 -39.87 -5.40
C TYR A 179 -17.07 -40.22 -4.61
N LEU A 180 -17.75 -39.21 -4.04
CA LEU A 180 -18.98 -39.42 -3.28
C LEU A 180 -20.06 -40.07 -4.15
N ALA A 181 -20.19 -39.65 -5.42
CA ALA A 181 -21.12 -40.28 -6.35
C ALA A 181 -20.84 -41.78 -6.54
N LYS A 182 -19.58 -42.18 -6.73
CA LYS A 182 -19.19 -43.60 -6.86
C LYS A 182 -19.50 -44.42 -5.62
N GLN A 183 -19.19 -43.87 -4.43
CA GLN A 183 -19.48 -44.52 -3.15
C GLN A 183 -20.99 -44.75 -2.97
N PHE A 184 -21.80 -43.74 -3.30
CA PHE A 184 -23.25 -43.87 -3.22
C PHE A 184 -23.83 -44.86 -4.23
N ASP A 185 -23.25 -44.97 -5.42
CA ASP A 185 -23.67 -45.99 -6.39
C ASP A 185 -23.38 -47.41 -5.89
N GLU A 186 -22.29 -47.63 -5.15
CA GLU A 186 -22.00 -48.91 -4.51
C GLU A 186 -22.97 -49.23 -3.38
N VAL A 187 -23.28 -48.24 -2.52
CA VAL A 187 -24.24 -48.39 -1.42
C VAL A 187 -25.67 -48.64 -1.95
N LYS A 188 -26.06 -47.98 -3.06
CA LYS A 188 -27.33 -48.23 -3.74
C LYS A 188 -27.45 -49.66 -4.27
N LYS A 189 -26.35 -50.24 -4.77
CA LYS A 189 -26.32 -51.66 -5.21
C LYS A 189 -26.54 -52.64 -4.05
N GLN A 190 -26.32 -52.21 -2.81
CA GLN A 190 -26.53 -53.01 -1.59
C GLN A 190 -27.95 -52.87 -1.00
N GLY A 191 -28.88 -52.19 -1.70
CA GLY A 191 -30.29 -52.07 -1.29
C GLY A 191 -30.60 -50.88 -0.38
N THR A 192 -29.71 -49.89 -0.31
CA THR A 192 -29.89 -48.66 0.47
C THR A 192 -30.28 -47.49 -0.44
N GLU A 193 -31.37 -46.78 -0.13
CA GLU A 193 -31.71 -45.54 -0.83
C GLU A 193 -30.89 -44.37 -0.28
N VAL A 194 -30.26 -43.61 -1.19
CA VAL A 194 -29.47 -42.42 -0.86
C VAL A 194 -29.94 -41.25 -1.73
N LYS A 195 -30.40 -40.18 -1.10
CA LYS A 195 -30.85 -38.94 -1.74
C LYS A 195 -29.93 -37.78 -1.38
N GLU A 196 -29.46 -37.02 -2.37
CA GLU A 196 -28.73 -35.76 -2.16
C GLU A 196 -29.71 -34.64 -1.84
N GLU A 197 -29.51 -33.97 -0.70
CA GLU A 197 -30.35 -32.84 -0.27
C GLU A 197 -29.66 -31.49 -0.53
N ALA A 198 -28.36 -31.38 -0.25
CA ALA A 198 -27.57 -30.18 -0.47
C ALA A 198 -26.08 -30.48 -0.62
N THR A 199 -25.36 -29.62 -1.33
CA THR A 199 -23.90 -29.66 -1.47
C THR A 199 -23.31 -28.33 -1.03
N TYR A 200 -22.29 -28.37 -0.19
CA TYR A 200 -21.61 -27.21 0.37
C TYR A 200 -20.12 -27.23 -0.04
N PRO A 201 -19.58 -26.13 -0.60
CA PRO A 201 -18.16 -26.02 -0.85
C PRO A 201 -17.34 -26.17 0.43
N ALA A 202 -16.20 -26.84 0.33
CA ALA A 202 -15.25 -27.00 1.41
C ALA A 202 -13.92 -26.36 1.06
N THR A 203 -13.35 -25.60 1.99
CA THR A 203 -12.05 -24.94 1.81
C THR A 203 -11.08 -25.40 2.88
N ILE A 204 -9.85 -25.71 2.48
CA ILE A 204 -8.79 -26.07 3.43
C ILE A 204 -8.13 -24.79 3.95
N TYR A 205 -7.98 -24.71 5.26
CA TYR A 205 -7.22 -23.67 5.96
C TYR A 205 -6.08 -24.33 6.73
N VAL A 206 -5.05 -23.54 7.01
CA VAL A 206 -3.90 -23.98 7.80
C VAL A 206 -3.54 -22.95 8.86
N ASP A 207 -3.13 -23.39 10.05
CA ASP A 207 -2.57 -22.50 11.08
C ASP A 207 -1.04 -22.38 10.99
N GLY A 208 -0.45 -21.48 11.78
CA GLY A 208 1.01 -21.31 11.88
C GLY A 208 1.80 -22.53 12.40
N LYS A 209 1.13 -23.66 12.72
CA LYS A 209 1.72 -24.94 13.13
C LYS A 209 1.48 -26.06 12.11
N ASP A 210 1.03 -25.71 10.91
CA ASP A 210 0.65 -26.63 9.84
C ASP A 210 -0.48 -27.61 10.23
N ASN A 211 -1.40 -27.23 11.12
CA ASN A 211 -2.60 -28.01 11.36
C ASN A 211 -3.65 -27.66 10.29
N LEU A 212 -4.28 -28.68 9.72
CA LEU A 212 -5.30 -28.47 8.71
C LEU A 212 -6.65 -28.24 9.37
N TYR A 213 -7.41 -27.36 8.75
CA TYR A 213 -8.80 -27.12 9.08
C TYR A 213 -9.60 -27.21 7.79
N VAL A 214 -10.79 -27.79 7.84
CA VAL A 214 -11.68 -27.83 6.67
C VAL A 214 -12.92 -27.02 6.97
N ALA A 215 -13.01 -25.87 6.33
CA ALA A 215 -14.15 -24.99 6.41
C ALA A 215 -15.27 -25.47 5.51
N LEU A 216 -16.44 -25.67 6.09
CA LEU A 216 -17.71 -25.73 5.39
C LEU A 216 -18.16 -24.30 5.07
N ASP A 217 -18.36 -24.02 3.80
CA ASP A 217 -19.03 -22.81 3.36
C ASP A 217 -20.55 -22.97 3.56
N SER A 218 -21.11 -22.27 4.54
CA SER A 218 -22.51 -22.42 4.96
C SER A 218 -23.19 -21.06 5.09
N ASP A 219 -24.50 -21.05 4.84
CA ASP A 219 -25.36 -19.88 5.04
C ASP A 219 -25.64 -19.57 6.53
N GLY A 220 -24.98 -20.30 7.44
CA GLY A 220 -25.13 -20.18 8.90
C GLY A 220 -26.34 -20.92 9.47
N LYS A 221 -27.13 -21.62 8.64
CA LYS A 221 -28.27 -22.45 9.09
C LYS A 221 -27.96 -23.94 9.15
N THR A 222 -26.88 -24.39 8.51
CA THR A 222 -26.46 -25.79 8.54
C THR A 222 -26.00 -26.18 9.95
N ARG A 223 -26.67 -27.16 10.58
CA ARG A 223 -26.24 -27.65 11.89
C ARG A 223 -25.02 -28.57 11.74
N PHE A 224 -23.99 -28.28 12.54
CA PHE A 224 -22.69 -28.94 12.50
C PHE A 224 -22.63 -30.23 13.33
N ASP A 225 -23.68 -30.54 14.09
CA ASP A 225 -23.81 -31.70 14.97
C ASP A 225 -24.04 -33.03 14.22
N GLN A 226 -23.92 -33.05 12.89
CA GLN A 226 -24.13 -34.24 12.06
C GLN A 226 -22.97 -34.53 11.08
N VAL A 227 -21.82 -33.85 11.25
CA VAL A 227 -20.65 -34.04 10.38
C VAL A 227 -19.81 -35.20 10.91
N ALA A 228 -19.84 -36.32 10.18
CA ALA A 228 -19.26 -37.60 10.62
C ALA A 228 -18.09 -38.11 9.77
N PRO A 229 -17.40 -37.27 8.96
CA PRO A 229 -15.94 -37.44 8.94
C PRO A 229 -15.14 -36.15 8.86
N VAL A 230 -14.00 -36.19 9.54
CA VAL A 230 -12.92 -35.22 9.47
C VAL A 230 -11.87 -35.73 8.47
N LEU A 231 -11.33 -34.86 7.60
CA LEU A 231 -10.23 -35.20 6.71
C LEU A 231 -9.02 -35.70 7.52
N GLY A 232 -8.71 -36.98 7.39
CA GLY A 232 -7.48 -37.57 7.94
C GLY A 232 -6.28 -37.23 7.06
N TYR A 233 -5.19 -36.78 7.67
CA TYR A 233 -3.95 -36.44 6.96
C TYR A 233 -2.71 -36.80 7.79
N TYR A 234 -1.57 -36.94 7.13
CA TYR A 234 -0.26 -37.11 7.76
C TYR A 234 0.64 -35.96 7.35
N LYS A 235 1.37 -35.37 8.30
CA LYS A 235 2.35 -34.31 7.98
C LYS A 235 3.56 -34.83 7.20
N GLN A 236 3.76 -36.15 7.20
CA GLN A 236 4.78 -36.90 6.48
C GLN A 236 4.39 -37.14 5.01
N SER A 237 5.39 -37.47 4.19
CA SER A 237 5.17 -37.82 2.78
C SER A 237 4.49 -39.19 2.62
N PRO A 238 3.85 -39.49 1.47
CA PRO A 238 3.24 -40.80 1.23
C PRO A 238 4.19 -41.99 1.38
N GLU A 239 5.48 -41.81 1.04
CA GLU A 239 6.52 -42.84 1.16
C GLU A 239 6.86 -43.15 2.62
N GLU A 240 7.01 -42.11 3.44
CA GLU A 240 7.27 -42.20 4.88
C GLU A 240 6.09 -42.84 5.62
N VAL A 241 4.85 -42.56 5.19
CA VAL A 241 3.66 -43.18 5.76
C VAL A 241 3.56 -44.65 5.34
N SER A 242 3.89 -44.98 4.10
CA SER A 242 3.73 -46.35 3.58
C SER A 242 4.79 -47.33 4.12
N THR A 243 5.85 -46.84 4.76
CA THR A 243 6.96 -47.66 5.26
C THR A 243 6.96 -47.76 6.80
N PRO A 244 6.83 -48.97 7.39
CA PRO A 244 6.90 -49.11 8.83
C PRO A 244 8.32 -48.85 9.37
N PRO A 245 8.48 -48.19 10.53
CA PRO A 245 9.78 -47.94 11.13
C PRO A 245 10.54 -49.24 11.43
N THR A 246 11.83 -49.30 11.06
CA THR A 246 12.66 -50.50 11.27
C THR A 246 13.24 -50.60 12.69
N ASP A 247 13.12 -49.54 13.48
CA ASP A 247 13.68 -49.39 14.83
C ASP A 247 12.65 -49.69 15.96
N GLY A 248 11.42 -50.05 15.60
CA GLY A 248 10.35 -50.30 16.57
C GLY A 248 9.69 -49.05 17.13
N SER A 249 10.02 -47.86 16.59
CA SER A 249 9.34 -46.61 16.92
C SER A 249 7.89 -46.58 16.41
N MET A 250 7.09 -45.66 16.96
CA MET A 250 5.70 -45.49 16.58
C MET A 250 5.61 -45.04 15.11
N PRO A 251 4.80 -45.70 14.25
CA PRO A 251 4.61 -45.23 12.89
C PRO A 251 3.90 -43.87 12.89
N PRO A 252 4.03 -43.09 11.80
CA PRO A 252 3.32 -41.83 11.63
C PRO A 252 1.84 -41.97 11.98
N GLN A 253 1.33 -41.10 12.82
CA GLN A 253 -0.07 -41.08 13.23
C GLN A 253 -0.86 -40.10 12.37
N PRO A 254 -2.09 -40.44 11.96
CA PRO A 254 -2.93 -39.50 11.25
C PRO A 254 -3.31 -38.35 12.20
N GLY A 255 -3.24 -37.12 11.69
CA GLY A 255 -3.98 -35.99 12.22
C GLY A 255 -5.37 -35.93 11.59
N THR A 256 -6.27 -35.23 12.26
CA THR A 256 -7.64 -34.99 11.83
C THR A 256 -7.81 -33.48 11.61
N ALA A 257 -8.23 -33.06 10.42
CA ALA A 257 -8.40 -31.65 10.12
C ALA A 257 -9.62 -31.04 10.84
N GLU A 258 -9.43 -30.09 11.74
CA GLU A 258 -10.54 -29.56 12.53
C GLU A 258 -11.60 -28.89 11.62
N PRO A 259 -12.89 -29.18 11.81
CA PRO A 259 -13.91 -28.64 10.94
C PRO A 259 -14.26 -27.19 11.35
N LEU A 260 -14.41 -26.29 10.37
CA LEU A 260 -14.75 -24.88 10.59
C LEU A 260 -16.06 -24.51 9.86
N LEU A 261 -16.75 -23.49 10.37
CA LEU A 261 -17.87 -22.86 9.68
C LEU A 261 -17.44 -21.49 9.16
N VAL A 262 -17.52 -21.29 7.85
CA VAL A 262 -17.34 -19.97 7.23
C VAL A 262 -18.71 -19.43 6.89
N THR A 263 -18.99 -18.21 7.37
CA THR A 263 -20.23 -17.48 7.06
C THR A 263 -19.90 -16.31 6.15
N HIS A 264 -20.64 -16.18 5.05
CA HIS A 264 -20.52 -15.02 4.16
C HIS A 264 -21.54 -13.97 4.53
N LYS A 265 -21.06 -12.76 4.80
CA LYS A 265 -21.93 -11.60 4.98
C LYS A 265 -21.98 -10.80 3.69
N ASN A 266 -23.15 -10.77 3.06
CA ASN A 266 -23.38 -9.89 1.91
C ASN A 266 -23.18 -8.43 2.33
N VAL A 267 -22.32 -7.71 1.62
CA VAL A 267 -22.12 -6.27 1.79
C VAL A 267 -23.15 -5.55 0.93
N GLU A 268 -23.94 -4.67 1.54
CA GLU A 268 -25.01 -3.98 0.82
C GLU A 268 -24.42 -2.98 -0.19
N TRP A 269 -24.81 -3.11 -1.46
CA TRP A 269 -24.22 -2.34 -2.57
C TRP A 269 -24.32 -0.81 -2.40
N TRP A 270 -25.37 -0.34 -1.72
CA TRP A 270 -25.60 1.09 -1.51
C TRP A 270 -24.50 1.75 -0.68
N ARG A 271 -23.80 1.00 0.18
CA ARG A 271 -22.68 1.52 0.99
C ARG A 271 -21.55 2.04 0.11
N PHE A 272 -21.23 1.33 -0.96
CA PHE A 272 -20.22 1.75 -1.94
C PHE A 272 -20.64 3.04 -2.66
N VAL A 273 -21.92 3.15 -3.02
CA VAL A 273 -22.48 4.37 -3.64
C VAL A 273 -22.40 5.56 -2.68
N VAL A 274 -22.68 5.36 -1.40
CA VAL A 274 -22.56 6.42 -0.39
C VAL A 274 -21.11 6.91 -0.27
N CYS A 275 -20.10 6.04 -0.32
CA CYS A 275 -18.70 6.47 -0.34
C CYS A 275 -18.39 7.37 -1.55
N ILE A 276 -18.86 7.00 -2.75
CA ILE A 276 -18.64 7.79 -3.97
C ILE A 276 -19.35 9.14 -3.88
N LEU A 277 -20.62 9.17 -3.46
CA LEU A 277 -21.38 10.41 -3.28
C LEU A 277 -20.75 11.31 -2.21
N PHE A 278 -20.23 10.73 -1.13
CA PHE A 278 -19.51 11.47 -0.12
C PHE A 278 -18.19 12.07 -0.67
N GLY A 279 -17.48 11.35 -1.53
CA GLY A 279 -16.34 11.88 -2.29
C GLY A 279 -16.71 13.10 -3.14
N ILE A 280 -17.84 13.05 -3.84
CA ILE A 280 -18.36 14.21 -4.61
C ILE A 280 -18.65 15.39 -3.68
N PHE A 281 -19.33 15.15 -2.55
CA PHE A 281 -19.56 16.18 -1.55
C PHE A 281 -18.26 16.80 -1.03
N MET A 282 -17.26 15.98 -0.72
CA MET A 282 -15.95 16.44 -0.28
C MET A 282 -15.23 17.28 -1.34
N ALA A 283 -15.43 17.01 -2.65
CA ALA A 283 -14.87 17.83 -3.73
C ALA A 283 -15.32 19.29 -3.61
N PHE A 284 -16.64 19.49 -3.44
CA PHE A 284 -17.21 20.83 -3.23
C PHE A 284 -16.71 21.47 -1.93
N LEU A 285 -16.54 20.69 -0.86
CA LEU A 285 -16.02 21.21 0.40
C LEU A 285 -14.58 21.70 0.28
N PHE A 286 -13.70 20.94 -0.38
CA PHE A 286 -12.32 21.35 -0.64
C PHE A 286 -12.26 22.62 -1.47
N GLU A 287 -13.07 22.71 -2.53
CA GLU A 287 -13.17 23.92 -3.35
C GLU A 287 -13.60 25.13 -2.51
N LYS A 288 -14.65 25.00 -1.69
CA LYS A 288 -15.12 26.09 -0.82
C LYS A 288 -14.08 26.50 0.22
N LEU A 289 -13.33 25.55 0.75
CA LEU A 289 -12.27 25.83 1.70
C LEU A 289 -11.15 26.62 1.03
N THR A 290 -10.69 26.20 -0.15
CA THR A 290 -9.67 26.95 -0.91
C THR A 290 -10.19 28.33 -1.32
N ASP A 291 -11.42 28.45 -1.83
CA ASP A 291 -12.06 29.74 -2.18
C ASP A 291 -12.04 30.72 -1.02
N TYR A 292 -12.33 30.27 0.21
CA TYR A 292 -12.33 31.15 1.37
C TYR A 292 -10.98 31.84 1.60
N TYR A 293 -9.87 31.12 1.42
CA TYR A 293 -8.54 31.66 1.64
C TYR A 293 -8.03 32.46 0.45
N VAL A 294 -8.26 32.01 -0.78
CA VAL A 294 -7.61 32.60 -1.96
C VAL A 294 -8.46 33.63 -2.70
N SER A 295 -9.77 33.73 -2.45
CA SER A 295 -10.64 34.65 -3.21
C SER A 295 -10.54 36.10 -2.76
N PHE A 296 -10.42 37.03 -3.71
CA PHE A 296 -10.40 38.49 -3.47
C PHE A 296 -11.67 39.04 -2.79
N LYS A 297 -12.77 38.28 -2.79
CA LYS A 297 -14.02 38.66 -2.13
C LYS A 297 -14.02 38.36 -0.64
N LYS A 298 -13.08 37.56 -0.15
CA LYS A 298 -13.07 37.00 1.20
C LYS A 298 -12.11 37.76 2.10
N LYS A 299 -12.27 37.56 3.40
CA LYS A 299 -11.51 38.27 4.42
C LYS A 299 -9.98 38.08 4.29
N PRO A 300 -9.45 36.85 4.10
CA PRO A 300 -8.00 36.64 4.10
C PRO A 300 -7.25 37.48 3.06
N VAL A 301 -7.67 37.43 1.78
CA VAL A 301 -7.04 38.23 0.72
C VAL A 301 -7.19 39.72 0.92
N ARG A 302 -8.38 40.18 1.36
CA ARG A 302 -8.61 41.61 1.61
C ARG A 302 -7.73 42.14 2.74
N GLU A 303 -7.49 41.33 3.76
CA GLU A 303 -6.61 41.68 4.87
C GLU A 303 -5.15 41.75 4.40
N VAL A 304 -4.69 40.77 3.62
CA VAL A 304 -3.35 40.78 3.01
C VAL A 304 -3.17 42.01 2.10
N ALA A 305 -4.17 42.36 1.29
CA ALA A 305 -4.12 43.57 0.48
C ALA A 305 -4.12 44.84 1.34
N SER A 306 -4.89 44.89 2.43
CA SER A 306 -4.99 46.07 3.29
C SER A 306 -3.68 46.43 3.98
N VAL A 307 -2.86 45.44 4.33
CA VAL A 307 -1.55 45.67 4.97
C VAL A 307 -0.47 46.10 3.98
N ALA A 308 -0.77 46.18 2.67
CA ALA A 308 0.16 46.69 1.66
C ALA A 308 0.62 48.14 1.93
N THR A 309 -0.22 48.95 2.60
CA THR A 309 0.13 50.33 3.03
C THR A 309 1.30 50.38 4.00
N THR A 310 1.69 49.24 4.58
CA THR A 310 2.82 49.13 5.50
C THR A 310 4.07 48.52 4.85
N GLY A 311 3.98 48.19 3.56
CA GLY A 311 5.06 47.61 2.77
C GLY A 311 4.99 46.08 2.64
N PRO A 312 6.00 45.46 1.99
CA PRO A 312 5.95 44.04 1.61
C PRO A 312 6.11 43.07 2.80
N ALA A 313 6.87 43.44 3.83
CA ALA A 313 7.14 42.52 4.94
C ALA A 313 5.86 42.11 5.71
N PRO A 314 4.97 43.03 6.12
CA PRO A 314 3.70 42.65 6.74
C PRO A 314 2.77 41.84 5.83
N MET A 315 2.76 42.12 4.51
CA MET A 315 2.00 41.33 3.54
C MET A 315 2.51 39.87 3.44
N ILE A 316 3.83 39.67 3.41
CA ILE A 316 4.43 38.34 3.43
C ILE A 316 4.07 37.61 4.72
N ILE A 317 4.21 38.27 5.87
CA ILE A 317 3.89 37.68 7.18
C ILE A 317 2.42 37.22 7.21
N ASN A 318 1.49 38.09 6.80
CA ASN A 318 0.06 37.80 6.87
C ASN A 318 -0.36 36.71 5.88
N GLY A 319 0.11 36.79 4.62
CA GLY A 319 -0.17 35.75 3.62
C GLY A 319 0.39 34.38 4.00
N PHE A 320 1.60 34.35 4.56
CA PHE A 320 2.19 33.09 5.05
C PHE A 320 1.42 32.51 6.24
N ALA A 321 0.99 33.35 7.19
CA ALA A 321 0.20 32.93 8.34
C ALA A 321 -1.16 32.33 7.93
N TYR A 322 -1.91 33.00 7.06
CA TYR A 322 -3.15 32.46 6.51
C TYR A 322 -2.92 31.18 5.69
N GLY A 323 -1.76 31.06 5.02
CA GLY A 323 -1.38 29.84 4.31
C GLY A 323 -1.23 28.65 5.27
N GLN A 324 -0.58 28.87 6.42
CA GLN A 324 -0.43 27.85 7.46
C GLN A 324 -1.80 27.45 8.03
N GLU A 325 -2.65 28.42 8.33
CA GLU A 325 -4.01 28.20 8.81
C GLU A 325 -4.82 27.35 7.81
N SER A 326 -4.81 27.73 6.53
CA SER A 326 -5.53 27.02 5.47
C SER A 326 -5.08 25.55 5.32
N SER A 327 -3.80 25.28 5.58
CA SER A 327 -3.22 23.94 5.52
C SER A 327 -3.77 23.03 6.61
N VAL A 328 -3.92 23.56 7.83
CA VAL A 328 -4.50 22.83 8.97
C VAL A 328 -5.96 22.48 8.71
N PHE A 329 -6.75 23.44 8.24
CA PHE A 329 -8.16 23.16 7.92
C PHE A 329 -8.32 22.18 6.76
N SER A 330 -7.42 22.21 5.78
CA SER A 330 -7.40 21.24 4.69
C SER A 330 -7.14 19.81 5.21
N VAL A 331 -6.23 19.65 6.19
CA VAL A 331 -6.02 18.36 6.85
C VAL A 331 -7.28 17.88 7.57
N PHE A 332 -8.01 18.75 8.28
CA PHE A 332 -9.27 18.33 8.91
C PHE A 332 -10.33 17.89 7.90
N ALA A 333 -10.43 18.56 6.76
CA ALA A 333 -11.31 18.13 5.68
C ALA A 333 -10.88 16.76 5.11
N ILE A 334 -9.58 16.49 4.98
CA ILE A 334 -9.08 15.16 4.61
C ILE A 334 -9.42 14.11 5.67
N VAL A 335 -9.22 14.40 6.95
CA VAL A 335 -9.61 13.49 8.04
C VAL A 335 -11.11 13.16 7.95
N ALA A 336 -11.97 14.14 7.70
CA ALA A 336 -13.39 13.90 7.47
C ALA A 336 -13.66 12.98 6.25
N ALA A 337 -12.92 13.17 5.16
CA ALA A 337 -12.98 12.30 3.97
C ALA A 337 -12.63 10.83 4.29
N LEU A 338 -11.62 10.61 5.15
CA LEU A 338 -11.13 9.29 5.52
C LEU A 338 -11.95 8.62 6.64
N MET A 339 -12.58 9.41 7.51
CA MET A 339 -13.43 8.91 8.60
C MET A 339 -14.75 8.33 8.10
N ALA A 340 -15.38 8.91 7.07
CA ALA A 340 -16.67 8.42 6.60
C ALA A 340 -16.65 6.94 6.14
N PRO A 341 -15.66 6.46 5.36
CA PRO A 341 -15.51 5.04 5.06
C PRO A 341 -15.37 4.12 6.27
N LEU A 342 -14.73 4.58 7.35
CA LEU A 342 -14.60 3.81 8.60
C LEU A 342 -15.96 3.65 9.30
N LEU A 343 -16.87 4.61 9.13
CA LEU A 343 -18.24 4.55 9.66
C LEU A 343 -19.19 3.75 8.76
N ILE A 344 -18.97 3.79 7.44
CA ILE A 344 -19.77 3.05 6.45
C ILE A 344 -19.39 1.57 6.46
N PHE A 345 -18.11 1.25 6.67
CA PHE A 345 -17.58 -0.10 6.78
C PHE A 345 -16.82 -0.27 8.11
N PRO A 346 -17.52 -0.33 9.25
CA PRO A 346 -16.89 -0.47 10.55
C PRO A 346 -16.27 -1.87 10.71
N SER A 347 -15.05 -1.90 11.26
CA SER A 347 -14.18 -3.07 11.22
C SER A 347 -14.70 -4.25 12.05
N ASP A 348 -15.44 -3.98 13.11
CA ASP A 348 -16.13 -4.97 13.95
C ASP A 348 -17.21 -5.75 13.18
N GLN A 349 -17.91 -5.09 12.26
CA GLN A 349 -18.99 -5.70 11.46
C GLN A 349 -18.50 -6.45 10.22
N PHE A 350 -17.29 -6.15 9.77
CA PHE A 350 -16.74 -6.58 8.49
C PHE A 350 -15.38 -7.29 8.61
N GLY A 351 -14.99 -7.68 9.83
CA GLY A 351 -13.82 -8.53 10.07
C GLY A 351 -12.46 -7.84 9.83
N GLY A 352 -12.41 -6.51 9.86
CA GLY A 352 -11.18 -5.73 9.68
C GLY A 352 -11.37 -4.44 8.86
N TYR A 353 -10.25 -3.79 8.53
CA TYR A 353 -10.25 -2.48 7.84
C TYR A 353 -10.23 -2.56 6.31
N LEU A 354 -10.18 -3.76 5.73
CA LEU A 354 -10.05 -3.92 4.27
C LEU A 354 -11.15 -3.19 3.50
N LEU A 355 -12.41 -3.39 3.90
CA LEU A 355 -13.56 -2.70 3.31
C LEU A 355 -13.55 -1.20 3.59
N SER A 356 -13.05 -0.76 4.76
CA SER A 356 -12.90 0.67 5.06
C SER A 356 -11.86 1.34 4.16
N PHE A 357 -10.71 0.69 3.91
CA PHE A 357 -9.70 1.18 2.98
C PHE A 357 -10.18 1.17 1.53
N TYR A 358 -10.96 0.15 1.15
CA TYR A 358 -11.64 0.16 -0.15
C TYR A 358 -12.63 1.34 -0.25
N GLY A 359 -13.39 1.62 0.81
CA GLY A 359 -14.25 2.80 0.90
C GLY A 359 -13.48 4.13 0.79
N ILE A 360 -12.27 4.24 1.36
CA ILE A 360 -11.37 5.39 1.18
C ILE A 360 -11.00 5.57 -0.30
N ALA A 361 -10.66 4.48 -0.99
CA ALA A 361 -10.39 4.52 -2.42
C ALA A 361 -11.62 4.99 -3.22
N LEU A 362 -12.84 4.58 -2.83
CA LEU A 362 -14.09 5.01 -3.46
C LEU A 362 -14.44 6.48 -3.17
N VAL A 363 -14.13 7.00 -1.98
CA VAL A 363 -14.21 8.45 -1.72
C VAL A 363 -13.25 9.20 -2.64
N GLY A 364 -12.03 8.69 -2.81
CA GLY A 364 -11.06 9.20 -3.78
C GLY A 364 -11.58 9.19 -5.22
N LEU A 365 -12.23 8.10 -5.63
CA LEU A 365 -12.88 8.00 -6.93
C LEU A 365 -14.02 9.03 -7.06
N GLY A 366 -14.84 9.18 -6.02
CA GLY A 366 -15.90 10.18 -5.94
C GLY A 366 -15.40 11.59 -6.17
N LEU A 367 -14.30 11.98 -5.51
CA LEU A 367 -13.63 13.26 -5.75
C LEU A 367 -13.31 13.43 -7.24
N LEU A 368 -12.75 12.41 -7.88
CA LEU A 368 -12.32 12.45 -9.29
C LEU A 368 -13.46 12.33 -10.32
N THR A 369 -14.70 12.02 -9.94
CA THR A 369 -15.81 11.97 -10.90
C THR A 369 -16.08 13.33 -11.59
N THR A 370 -15.72 14.43 -10.93
CA THR A 370 -15.85 15.80 -11.47
C THR A 370 -14.60 16.27 -12.21
N THR A 371 -13.60 15.41 -12.46
CA THR A 371 -12.31 15.77 -13.07
C THR A 371 -12.47 16.52 -14.39
N GLY A 372 -13.48 16.19 -15.21
CA GLY A 372 -13.74 16.92 -16.46
C GLY A 372 -14.01 18.41 -16.26
N PHE A 373 -14.78 18.77 -15.22
CA PHE A 373 -15.03 20.17 -14.87
C PHE A 373 -13.79 20.84 -14.25
N ILE A 374 -13.10 20.14 -13.35
CA ILE A 374 -11.88 20.64 -12.72
C ILE A 374 -10.81 20.95 -13.77
N LEU A 375 -10.56 20.04 -14.70
CA LEU A 375 -9.56 20.23 -15.74
C LEU A 375 -9.94 21.35 -16.71
N ALA A 376 -11.22 21.50 -17.03
CA ALA A 376 -11.71 22.63 -17.84
C ALA A 376 -11.47 23.97 -17.14
N MET A 377 -11.77 24.06 -15.83
CA MET A 377 -11.50 25.25 -15.00
C MET A 377 -10.01 25.55 -14.87
N ASP A 378 -9.17 24.52 -14.75
CA ASP A 378 -7.72 24.65 -14.65
C ASP A 378 -7.13 25.15 -15.97
N THR A 379 -7.56 24.56 -17.09
CA THR A 379 -7.10 24.91 -18.44
C THR A 379 -7.62 26.28 -18.89
N PHE A 380 -8.80 26.70 -18.40
CA PHE A 380 -9.34 28.03 -18.67
C PHE A 380 -8.37 29.15 -18.25
N GLY A 381 -7.69 28.99 -17.10
CA GLY A 381 -6.79 30.02 -16.58
C GLY A 381 -5.59 30.34 -17.48
N PRO A 382 -4.75 29.36 -17.89
CA PRO A 382 -3.65 29.60 -18.81
C PRO A 382 -4.11 30.12 -20.18
N ILE A 383 -5.30 29.71 -20.65
CA ILE A 383 -5.86 30.24 -21.91
C ILE A 383 -6.19 31.72 -21.77
N SER A 384 -6.85 32.14 -20.68
CA SER A 384 -7.19 33.55 -20.46
C SER A 384 -5.96 34.43 -20.25
N ASP A 385 -4.96 33.92 -19.54
CA ASP A 385 -3.67 34.58 -19.30
C ASP A 385 -2.91 34.82 -20.62
N ASN A 386 -2.78 33.79 -21.46
CA ASN A 386 -2.20 33.92 -22.80
C ASN A 386 -3.01 34.86 -23.70
N ALA A 387 -4.34 34.83 -23.63
CA ALA A 387 -5.18 35.75 -24.40
C ALA A 387 -4.95 37.21 -24.00
N GLN A 388 -4.82 37.49 -22.70
CA GLN A 388 -4.46 38.83 -22.22
C GLN A 388 -3.05 39.24 -22.68
N GLY A 389 -2.07 38.35 -22.56
CA GLY A 389 -0.70 38.61 -23.02
C GLY A 389 -0.63 38.92 -24.52
N VAL A 390 -1.29 38.12 -25.37
CA VAL A 390 -1.38 38.37 -26.82
C VAL A 390 -2.11 39.69 -27.11
N PHE A 391 -3.17 39.99 -26.36
CA PHE A 391 -3.91 41.23 -26.52
C PHE A 391 -3.03 42.46 -26.22
N GLU A 392 -2.25 42.42 -25.13
CA GLU A 392 -1.29 43.46 -24.77
C GLU A 392 -0.19 43.61 -25.83
N MET A 393 0.46 42.49 -26.19
CA MET A 393 1.57 42.49 -27.16
C MET A 393 1.14 42.89 -28.59
N SER A 394 -0.14 42.76 -28.93
CA SER A 394 -0.66 43.19 -30.23
C SER A 394 -0.86 44.70 -30.35
N GLY A 395 -0.82 45.45 -29.23
CA GLY A 395 -1.17 46.86 -29.18
C GLY A 395 -2.68 47.15 -29.28
N ALA A 396 -3.52 46.13 -29.47
CA ALA A 396 -4.98 46.29 -29.59
C ALA A 396 -5.64 46.85 -28.32
N GLY A 397 -4.96 46.79 -27.18
CA GLY A 397 -5.44 47.32 -25.90
C GLY A 397 -5.43 48.84 -25.79
N HIS A 398 -4.59 49.55 -26.55
CA HIS A 398 -4.45 51.00 -26.43
C HIS A 398 -5.73 51.77 -26.82
N ASP A 399 -6.48 51.27 -27.81
CA ASP A 399 -7.69 51.92 -28.32
C ASP A 399 -9.00 51.15 -28.01
N ASN A 400 -8.92 50.04 -27.26
CA ASN A 400 -10.07 49.18 -26.96
C ASN A 400 -10.21 48.90 -25.45
N PRO A 401 -10.71 49.88 -24.66
CA PRO A 401 -10.87 49.72 -23.21
C PRO A 401 -11.88 48.63 -22.83
N LYS A 402 -12.87 48.35 -23.70
CA LYS A 402 -13.81 47.23 -23.51
C LYS A 402 -13.10 45.88 -23.62
N GLY A 403 -12.24 45.72 -24.62
CA GLY A 403 -11.43 44.52 -24.83
C GLY A 403 -10.43 44.30 -23.69
N ALA A 404 -9.71 45.34 -23.29
CA ALA A 404 -8.77 45.30 -22.16
C ALA A 404 -9.47 44.83 -20.87
N ARG A 405 -10.64 45.39 -20.56
CA ARG A 405 -11.43 44.98 -19.40
C ARG A 405 -11.94 43.55 -19.52
N ALA A 406 -12.33 43.11 -20.71
CA ALA A 406 -12.82 41.75 -20.93
C ALA A 406 -11.72 40.70 -20.66
N VAL A 407 -10.52 40.89 -21.21
CA VAL A 407 -9.41 39.94 -20.99
C VAL A 407 -8.93 39.95 -19.53
N GLN A 408 -8.92 41.11 -18.87
CA GLN A 408 -8.59 41.23 -17.44
C GLN A 408 -9.58 40.47 -16.53
N ILE A 409 -10.88 40.56 -16.83
CA ILE A 409 -11.90 39.81 -16.07
C ILE A 409 -11.72 38.30 -16.25
N LEU A 410 -11.38 37.86 -17.46
CA LEU A 410 -11.13 36.45 -17.75
C LEU A 410 -9.88 35.95 -17.01
N ASP A 411 -8.78 36.70 -17.02
CA ASP A 411 -7.56 36.38 -16.26
C ASP A 411 -7.81 36.29 -14.75
N ALA A 412 -8.53 37.28 -14.19
CA ALA A 412 -8.87 37.26 -12.77
C ALA A 412 -9.74 36.05 -12.38
N ALA A 413 -10.70 35.67 -13.23
CA ALA A 413 -11.45 34.43 -13.05
C ALA A 413 -10.54 33.20 -13.16
N GLY A 414 -9.63 33.20 -14.13
CA GLY A 414 -8.64 32.16 -14.38
C GLY A 414 -7.69 31.91 -13.19
N ASN A 415 -7.22 32.96 -12.51
CA ASN A 415 -6.36 32.81 -11.35
C ASN A 415 -7.11 32.24 -10.14
N THR A 416 -8.38 32.62 -9.98
CA THR A 416 -9.24 32.01 -8.96
C THR A 416 -9.46 30.52 -9.26
N THR A 417 -9.80 30.15 -10.51
CA THR A 417 -10.00 28.75 -10.87
C THR A 417 -8.72 27.92 -10.75
N LYS A 418 -7.57 28.44 -11.21
CA LYS A 418 -6.23 27.82 -11.01
C LYS A 418 -5.95 27.52 -9.53
N ALA A 419 -6.31 28.43 -8.62
CA ALA A 419 -6.08 28.21 -7.20
C ALA A 419 -6.98 27.09 -6.64
N LEU A 420 -8.25 27.07 -7.02
CA LEU A 420 -9.22 26.04 -6.62
C LEU A 420 -8.80 24.64 -7.10
N THR A 421 -8.36 24.55 -8.36
CA THR A 421 -7.95 23.29 -8.99
C THR A 421 -6.68 22.74 -8.34
N LYS A 422 -5.72 23.60 -7.96
CA LYS A 422 -4.53 23.21 -7.17
C LYS A 422 -4.92 22.61 -5.82
N GLY A 423 -5.79 23.27 -5.06
CA GLY A 423 -6.27 22.79 -3.76
C GLY A 423 -6.96 21.42 -3.88
N PHE A 424 -7.82 21.26 -4.90
CA PHE A 424 -8.46 19.99 -5.22
C PHE A 424 -7.44 18.90 -5.60
N ALA A 425 -6.47 19.20 -6.47
CA ALA A 425 -5.45 18.24 -6.91
C ALA A 425 -4.61 17.73 -5.73
N ILE A 426 -4.29 18.61 -4.77
CA ILE A 426 -3.58 18.26 -3.54
C ILE A 426 -4.43 17.33 -2.66
N ALA A 427 -5.70 17.67 -2.41
CA ALA A 427 -6.59 16.85 -1.58
C ALA A 427 -6.82 15.43 -2.16
N THR A 428 -7.06 15.33 -3.47
CA THR A 428 -7.23 14.04 -4.15
C THR A 428 -5.97 13.18 -4.09
N ALA A 429 -4.79 13.80 -4.16
CA ALA A 429 -3.52 13.10 -4.05
C ALA A 429 -3.34 12.43 -2.70
N VAL A 430 -3.68 13.12 -1.61
CA VAL A 430 -3.55 12.58 -0.27
C VAL A 430 -4.55 11.48 0.00
N VAL A 431 -5.80 11.63 -0.41
CA VAL A 431 -6.80 10.56 -0.27
C VAL A 431 -6.36 9.30 -1.04
N ALA A 432 -5.86 9.46 -2.27
CA ALA A 432 -5.31 8.35 -3.04
C ALA A 432 -4.04 7.76 -2.39
N ALA A 433 -3.17 8.60 -1.83
CA ALA A 433 -1.96 8.17 -1.14
C ALA A 433 -2.27 7.30 0.08
N VAL A 434 -3.30 7.65 0.86
CA VAL A 434 -3.75 6.85 2.01
C VAL A 434 -4.35 5.51 1.57
N ALA A 435 -5.10 5.47 0.46
CA ALA A 435 -5.59 4.21 -0.10
C ALA A 435 -4.43 3.31 -0.55
N LEU A 436 -3.45 3.86 -1.28
CA LEU A 436 -2.25 3.15 -1.72
C LEU A 436 -1.36 2.70 -0.55
N PHE A 437 -1.39 3.43 0.57
CA PHE A 437 -0.65 3.05 1.77
C PHE A 437 -1.12 1.71 2.34
N HIS A 438 -2.42 1.38 2.25
CA HIS A 438 -2.89 0.04 2.63
C HIS A 438 -2.40 -1.05 1.68
N ALA A 439 -2.41 -0.80 0.37
CA ALA A 439 -1.82 -1.71 -0.61
C ALA A 439 -0.32 -1.93 -0.35
N TYR A 440 0.38 -0.91 0.14
CA TYR A 440 1.78 -1.01 0.55
C TYR A 440 1.94 -1.91 1.78
N VAL A 441 1.12 -1.71 2.83
CA VAL A 441 1.14 -2.55 4.03
C VAL A 441 0.92 -4.03 3.69
N ASP A 442 0.00 -4.31 2.77
CA ASP A 442 -0.28 -5.67 2.32
C ASP A 442 0.89 -6.26 1.51
N ALA A 443 1.38 -5.53 0.51
CA ALA A 443 2.54 -5.95 -0.28
C ALA A 443 3.82 -6.14 0.56
N ALA A 444 3.92 -5.41 1.68
CA ALA A 444 5.01 -5.49 2.63
C ALA A 444 4.86 -6.62 3.67
N LYS A 445 3.77 -7.40 3.65
CA LYS A 445 3.45 -8.41 4.68
C LYS A 445 3.36 -7.83 6.09
N LEU A 446 2.91 -6.59 6.21
CA LEU A 446 2.77 -5.87 7.48
C LEU A 446 1.34 -5.91 8.04
N THR A 447 0.37 -6.49 7.33
CA THR A 447 -1.03 -6.56 7.76
C THR A 447 -1.20 -7.29 9.11
N GLU A 448 -0.44 -8.36 9.34
CA GLU A 448 -0.54 -9.18 10.55
C GLU A 448 0.31 -8.64 11.71
N ILE A 449 1.49 -8.10 11.40
CA ILE A 449 2.47 -7.62 12.39
C ILE A 449 2.17 -6.18 12.82
N GLY A 450 1.53 -5.42 11.95
CA GLY A 450 1.23 -4.01 12.12
C GLY A 450 2.44 -3.09 11.99
N MET A 451 2.18 -1.79 12.09
CA MET A 451 3.18 -0.73 12.13
C MET A 451 3.04 0.04 13.44
N ARG A 452 3.68 -0.49 14.48
CA ARG A 452 3.67 0.08 15.82
C ARG A 452 4.58 1.30 15.87
N LEU A 453 4.00 2.50 16.03
CA LEU A 453 4.75 3.76 15.91
C LEU A 453 5.84 3.90 16.99
N GLU A 454 5.72 3.20 18.12
CA GLU A 454 6.74 3.13 19.16
C GLU A 454 8.01 2.35 18.75
N VAL A 455 7.99 1.62 17.63
CA VAL A 455 9.18 0.97 17.07
C VAL A 455 10.12 2.03 16.50
N PRO A 456 11.38 2.13 16.96
CA PRO A 456 12.29 3.21 16.58
C PRO A 456 12.49 3.34 15.08
N GLU A 457 12.62 2.25 14.33
CA GLU A 457 12.84 2.29 12.88
C GLU A 457 11.64 2.88 12.13
N ILE A 458 10.41 2.59 12.56
CA ILE A 458 9.19 3.17 11.99
C ILE A 458 9.15 4.67 12.27
N PHE A 459 9.42 5.06 13.51
CA PHE A 459 9.45 6.47 13.90
C PHE A 459 10.55 7.26 13.19
N LEU A 460 11.75 6.70 13.03
CA LEU A 460 12.83 7.32 12.27
C LEU A 460 12.47 7.44 10.79
N GLY A 461 11.84 6.42 10.22
CA GLY A 461 11.24 6.48 8.89
C GLY A 461 10.28 7.67 8.76
N LEU A 462 9.36 7.81 9.72
CA LEU A 462 8.40 8.93 9.78
C LEU A 462 9.09 10.29 9.78
N LEU A 463 10.14 10.48 10.58
CA LEU A 463 10.90 11.74 10.62
C LEU A 463 11.58 12.05 9.27
N VAL A 464 12.22 11.06 8.65
CA VAL A 464 12.88 11.22 7.35
C VAL A 464 11.85 11.54 6.26
N GLY A 465 10.71 10.84 6.27
CA GLY A 465 9.60 11.11 5.36
C GLY A 465 9.02 12.51 5.55
N GLY A 466 8.82 12.92 6.80
CA GLY A 466 8.35 14.26 7.16
C GLY A 466 9.27 15.37 6.65
N ALA A 467 10.59 15.14 6.64
CA ALA A 467 11.58 16.10 6.14
C ALA A 467 11.64 16.19 4.61
N ALA A 468 11.23 15.14 3.89
CA ALA A 468 11.44 15.06 2.44
C ALA A 468 10.70 16.15 1.64
N PRO A 469 9.42 16.46 1.91
CA PRO A 469 8.71 17.58 1.27
C PRO A 469 9.36 18.96 1.49
N TYR A 470 9.96 19.20 2.66
CA TYR A 470 10.66 20.45 2.94
C TYR A 470 11.93 20.58 2.09
N LEU A 471 12.71 19.50 2.01
CA LEU A 471 13.92 19.48 1.19
C LEU A 471 13.59 19.63 -0.31
N PHE A 472 12.55 18.93 -0.78
CA PHE A 472 12.06 19.06 -2.14
C PHE A 472 11.63 20.50 -2.46
N SER A 473 10.83 21.11 -1.57
CA SER A 473 10.38 22.50 -1.72
C SER A 473 11.56 23.47 -1.77
N ALA A 474 12.57 23.26 -0.91
CA ALA A 474 13.78 24.07 -0.93
C ALA A 474 14.54 23.96 -2.25
N PHE A 475 14.65 22.76 -2.84
CA PHE A 475 15.30 22.59 -4.14
C PHE A 475 14.53 23.34 -5.23
N SER A 476 13.21 23.16 -5.29
CA SER A 476 12.34 23.82 -6.27
C SER A 476 12.36 25.34 -6.17
N ILE A 477 12.22 25.90 -4.96
CA ILE A 477 12.20 27.36 -4.76
C ILE A 477 13.55 27.98 -5.11
N ASN A 478 14.66 27.37 -4.67
CA ASN A 478 15.99 27.89 -4.97
C ASN A 478 16.34 27.79 -6.46
N ALA A 479 15.88 26.74 -7.14
CA ALA A 479 16.03 26.59 -8.59
C ALA A 479 15.36 27.73 -9.36
N VAL A 480 14.11 28.05 -9.02
CA VAL A 480 13.40 29.18 -9.63
C VAL A 480 14.11 30.51 -9.31
N GLY A 481 14.57 30.70 -8.08
CA GLY A 481 15.31 31.91 -7.68
C GLY A 481 16.59 32.14 -8.50
N ARG A 482 17.35 31.08 -8.79
CA ARG A 482 18.54 31.16 -9.67
C ARG A 482 18.15 31.49 -11.11
N ALA A 483 17.19 30.75 -11.68
CA ALA A 483 16.74 30.96 -13.06
C ALA A 483 16.16 32.37 -13.27
N ALA A 484 15.39 32.87 -12.30
CA ALA A 484 14.86 34.22 -12.31
C ALA A 484 15.96 35.28 -12.26
N PHE A 485 17.02 35.06 -11.47
CA PHE A 485 18.16 35.98 -11.42
C PHE A 485 18.89 36.07 -12.76
N ASP A 486 19.16 34.93 -13.41
CA ASP A 486 19.78 34.89 -14.73
C ASP A 486 18.91 35.61 -15.77
N LEU A 487 17.59 35.39 -15.74
CA LEU A 487 16.64 36.06 -16.62
C LEU A 487 16.57 37.58 -16.39
N ILE A 488 16.60 38.03 -15.13
CA ILE A 488 16.59 39.47 -14.80
C ILE A 488 17.86 40.15 -15.32
N ASN A 489 19.02 39.52 -15.16
CA ASN A 489 20.27 40.07 -15.67
C ASN A 489 20.27 40.13 -17.19
N ASP A 490 19.71 39.11 -17.84
CA ASP A 490 19.54 39.09 -19.30
C ASP A 490 18.69 40.26 -19.79
N VAL A 491 17.50 40.45 -19.22
CA VAL A 491 16.58 41.54 -19.58
C VAL A 491 17.21 42.91 -19.32
N ARG A 492 17.93 43.07 -18.20
CA ARG A 492 18.66 44.32 -17.89
C ARG A 492 19.79 44.58 -18.87
N ASP A 493 20.52 43.55 -19.26
CA ASP A 493 21.57 43.65 -20.27
C ASP A 493 21.01 44.07 -21.63
N GLN A 494 19.88 43.49 -22.04
CA GLN A 494 19.21 43.88 -23.29
C GLN A 494 18.79 45.36 -23.25
N PHE A 495 18.10 45.82 -22.19
CA PHE A 495 17.68 47.21 -22.07
C PHE A 495 18.84 48.21 -21.99
N ARG A 496 19.94 47.84 -21.32
CA ARG A 496 21.13 48.68 -21.19
C ARG A 496 21.89 48.80 -22.51
N ASN A 497 22.01 47.70 -23.26
CA ASN A 497 22.80 47.67 -24.48
C ASN A 497 22.03 48.16 -25.72
N ASP A 498 20.69 48.08 -25.71
CA ASP A 498 19.84 48.64 -26.76
C ASP A 498 18.73 49.54 -26.17
N PRO A 499 19.00 50.85 -26.00
CA PRO A 499 18.00 51.82 -25.57
C PRO A 499 16.80 51.93 -26.52
N GLY A 500 16.92 51.46 -27.77
CA GLY A 500 15.84 51.42 -28.75
C GLY A 500 14.70 50.47 -28.34
N ILE A 501 14.97 49.48 -27.48
CA ILE A 501 13.94 48.58 -26.94
C ILE A 501 12.94 49.37 -26.07
N MET A 502 13.42 50.16 -25.12
CA MET A 502 12.56 50.97 -24.24
C MET A 502 11.84 52.08 -25.00
N LYS A 503 12.40 52.53 -26.13
CA LYS A 503 11.76 53.49 -27.05
C LYS A 503 10.76 52.82 -28.01
N GLY A 504 10.70 51.49 -28.05
CA GLY A 504 9.85 50.73 -28.98
C GLY A 504 10.34 50.73 -30.43
N THR A 505 11.57 51.15 -30.71
CA THR A 505 12.15 51.21 -32.07
C THR A 505 12.93 49.94 -32.44
N SER A 506 13.36 49.16 -31.45
CA SER A 506 14.09 47.90 -31.60
C SER A 506 13.32 46.75 -30.96
N LYS A 507 13.48 45.53 -31.48
CA LYS A 507 12.87 44.31 -30.89
C LYS A 507 13.83 43.67 -29.88
N PRO A 508 13.34 43.25 -28.69
CA PRO A 508 14.12 42.42 -27.77
C PRO A 508 14.49 41.05 -28.37
N ASP A 509 15.55 40.45 -27.86
CA ASP A 509 15.89 39.05 -28.14
C ASP A 509 15.12 38.13 -27.18
N TYR A 510 13.94 37.70 -27.62
CA TYR A 510 13.11 36.75 -26.89
C TYR A 510 13.72 35.35 -26.84
N GLY A 511 14.48 34.95 -27.88
CA GLY A 511 15.06 33.61 -27.99
C GLY A 511 16.10 33.34 -26.91
N ARG A 512 16.89 34.37 -26.57
CA ARG A 512 17.85 34.32 -25.47
C ARG A 512 17.18 34.08 -24.11
N CYS A 513 16.10 34.80 -23.80
CA CYS A 513 15.32 34.58 -22.58
C CYS A 513 14.75 33.14 -22.51
N VAL A 514 14.19 32.64 -23.61
CA VAL A 514 13.64 31.28 -23.70
C VAL A 514 14.73 30.23 -23.48
N ALA A 515 15.92 30.42 -24.06
CA ALA A 515 17.04 29.50 -23.91
C ALA A 515 17.50 29.38 -22.44
N ILE A 516 17.58 30.51 -21.72
CA ILE A 516 17.97 30.56 -20.30
C ILE A 516 16.99 29.74 -19.45
N VAL A 517 15.69 30.03 -19.54
CA VAL A 517 14.68 29.32 -18.72
C VAL A 517 14.57 27.84 -19.09
N THR A 518 14.73 27.49 -20.36
CA THR A 518 14.70 26.10 -20.83
C THR A 518 15.87 25.29 -20.27
N ALA A 519 17.09 25.80 -20.39
CA ALA A 519 18.29 25.13 -19.88
C ALA A 519 18.25 25.01 -18.35
N ALA A 520 17.80 26.06 -17.66
CA ALA A 520 17.64 26.04 -16.21
C ALA A 520 16.60 24.98 -15.78
N ALA A 521 15.40 24.97 -16.37
CA ALA A 521 14.36 24.01 -16.02
C ALA A 521 14.82 22.55 -16.19
N GLN A 522 15.49 22.22 -17.30
CA GLN A 522 15.98 20.86 -17.55
C GLN A 522 17.04 20.42 -16.52
N LYS A 523 17.99 21.31 -16.19
CA LYS A 523 19.07 21.01 -15.26
C LYS A 523 18.59 20.92 -13.81
N GLU A 524 17.71 21.83 -13.41
CA GLU A 524 17.28 21.99 -12.02
C GLU A 524 16.25 20.92 -11.59
N LEU A 525 15.49 20.34 -12.53
CA LEU A 525 14.53 19.26 -12.23
C LEU A 525 15.19 17.93 -11.85
N LEU A 526 16.47 17.72 -12.19
CA LEU A 526 17.19 16.49 -11.89
C LEU A 526 17.31 16.24 -10.38
N GLY A 527 17.66 17.26 -9.60
CA GLY A 527 17.86 17.14 -8.15
C GLY A 527 16.58 16.67 -7.42
N PRO A 528 15.44 17.38 -7.56
CA PRO A 528 14.15 16.95 -7.01
C PRO A 528 13.71 15.56 -7.49
N GLY A 529 13.94 15.21 -8.75
CA GLY A 529 13.60 13.88 -9.29
C GLY A 529 14.43 12.75 -8.66
N ILE A 530 15.75 12.95 -8.53
CA ILE A 530 16.63 11.99 -7.85
C ILE A 530 16.24 11.85 -6.38
N LEU A 531 15.93 12.96 -5.70
CA LEU A 531 15.44 12.95 -4.32
C LEU A 531 14.18 12.08 -4.16
N ALA A 532 13.20 12.25 -5.06
CA ALA A 532 11.94 11.52 -5.02
C ALA A 532 12.08 10.00 -5.15
N ILE A 533 13.09 9.54 -5.88
CA ILE A 533 13.34 8.12 -6.14
C ILE A 533 14.32 7.54 -5.11
N SER A 534 15.47 8.19 -4.91
CA SER A 534 16.56 7.62 -4.12
C SER A 534 16.28 7.63 -2.62
N LEU A 535 15.47 8.55 -2.11
CA LEU A 535 15.17 8.63 -0.67
C LEU A 535 14.34 7.45 -0.13
N PRO A 536 13.18 7.07 -0.73
CA PRO A 536 12.47 5.87 -0.28
C PRO A 536 13.31 4.59 -0.45
N VAL A 537 14.12 4.50 -1.51
CA VAL A 537 15.06 3.37 -1.70
C VAL A 537 16.10 3.33 -0.57
N LEU A 538 16.70 4.47 -0.23
CA LEU A 538 17.68 4.56 0.86
C LEU A 538 17.06 4.13 2.20
N VAL A 539 15.84 4.59 2.51
CA VAL A 539 15.16 4.20 3.75
C VAL A 539 14.88 2.70 3.76
N ALA A 540 14.32 2.16 2.69
CA ALA A 540 13.93 0.75 2.63
C ALA A 540 15.13 -0.20 2.77
N PHE A 541 16.19 0.01 1.99
CA PHE A 541 17.35 -0.90 2.00
C PHE A 541 18.31 -0.58 3.17
N GLY A 542 18.46 0.69 3.54
CA GLY A 542 19.35 1.13 4.60
C GLY A 542 18.91 0.65 5.98
N PHE A 543 17.62 0.80 6.34
CA PHE A 543 17.12 0.29 7.61
C PHE A 543 17.05 -1.25 7.66
N GLY A 544 17.05 -1.91 6.49
CA GLY A 544 17.14 -3.37 6.39
C GLY A 544 18.55 -3.94 6.62
N LEU A 545 19.59 -3.12 6.74
CA LEU A 545 20.97 -3.61 6.91
C LEU A 545 21.18 -4.29 8.27
N GLY A 546 21.75 -5.50 8.24
CA GLY A 546 22.08 -6.27 9.45
C GLY A 546 20.88 -6.76 10.25
N LYS A 547 19.65 -6.64 9.71
CA LYS A 547 18.43 -7.06 10.39
C LYS A 547 18.13 -8.53 10.13
N GLN A 548 17.72 -9.24 11.18
CA GLN A 548 17.40 -10.67 11.10
C GLN A 548 16.05 -10.88 10.40
N PRO A 549 15.91 -11.92 9.56
CA PRO A 549 14.62 -12.29 8.99
C PRO A 549 13.64 -12.77 10.06
N VAL A 550 12.36 -12.49 9.84
CA VAL A 550 11.21 -13.02 10.58
C VAL A 550 10.55 -14.08 9.71
N LEU A 551 10.14 -15.20 10.32
CA LEU A 551 9.38 -16.23 9.61
C LEU A 551 7.89 -15.87 9.63
N ILE A 552 7.30 -15.72 8.44
CA ILE A 552 5.84 -15.64 8.25
C ILE A 552 5.46 -16.84 7.39
N ASP A 553 4.53 -17.67 7.85
CA ASP A 553 4.09 -18.88 7.14
C ASP A 553 5.24 -19.82 6.69
N GLY A 554 6.30 -19.92 7.52
CA GLY A 554 7.48 -20.73 7.22
C GLY A 554 8.44 -20.15 6.17
N VAL A 555 8.16 -18.95 5.65
CA VAL A 555 9.02 -18.21 4.73
C VAL A 555 9.73 -17.08 5.47
N ALA A 556 11.03 -16.93 5.26
CA ALA A 556 11.83 -15.88 5.89
C ALA A 556 11.66 -14.54 5.14
N TYR A 557 11.35 -13.47 5.89
CA TYR A 557 11.22 -12.11 5.38
C TYR A 557 12.00 -11.10 6.21
N ASN A 558 12.56 -10.06 5.60
CA ASN A 558 13.19 -8.95 6.29
C ASN A 558 12.27 -7.71 6.29
N LEU A 559 11.57 -7.50 7.39
CA LEU A 559 10.47 -6.53 7.44
C LEU A 559 10.88 -5.15 7.92
N VAL A 560 12.04 -5.00 8.56
CA VAL A 560 12.44 -3.74 9.22
C VAL A 560 12.59 -2.61 8.22
N GLY A 561 13.18 -2.89 7.05
CA GLY A 561 13.28 -1.92 5.97
C GLY A 561 11.92 -1.46 5.45
N ALA A 562 10.98 -2.40 5.30
CA ALA A 562 9.62 -2.09 4.88
C ALA A 562 8.82 -1.34 5.98
N GLN A 563 9.05 -1.63 7.25
CA GLN A 563 8.44 -0.91 8.37
C GLN A 563 8.92 0.55 8.43
N ALA A 564 10.23 0.77 8.30
CA ALA A 564 10.79 2.12 8.22
C ALA A 564 10.27 2.88 7.00
N LEU A 565 10.20 2.24 5.84
CA LEU A 565 9.62 2.82 4.63
C LEU A 565 8.12 3.14 4.81
N GLY A 566 7.37 2.31 5.52
CA GLY A 566 5.97 2.59 5.88
C GLY A 566 5.83 3.86 6.73
N GLY A 567 6.69 4.02 7.75
CA GLY A 567 6.79 5.27 8.50
C GLY A 567 7.12 6.46 7.59
N PHE A 568 8.09 6.30 6.69
CA PHE A 568 8.47 7.32 5.71
C PHE A 568 7.32 7.78 4.82
N LEU A 569 6.49 6.86 4.31
CA LEU A 569 5.32 7.24 3.51
C LEU A 569 4.31 8.03 4.34
N ALA A 570 4.01 7.60 5.57
CA ALA A 570 3.11 8.33 6.46
C ALA A 570 3.60 9.77 6.74
N GLY A 571 4.91 9.93 6.96
CA GLY A 571 5.53 11.23 7.22
C GLY A 571 5.47 12.15 6.00
N THR A 572 5.79 11.57 4.83
CA THR A 572 5.77 12.27 3.53
C THR A 572 4.36 12.74 3.19
N ILE A 573 3.34 11.91 3.43
CA ILE A 573 1.94 12.27 3.18
C ILE A 573 1.52 13.45 4.07
N LEU A 574 1.79 13.38 5.38
CA LEU A 574 1.38 14.41 6.33
C LEU A 574 2.07 15.75 6.05
N SER A 575 3.41 15.77 6.01
CA SER A 575 4.14 17.02 5.83
C SER A 575 4.01 17.55 4.39
N GLY A 576 3.92 16.66 3.41
CA GLY A 576 3.71 17.01 2.01
C GLY A 576 2.37 17.68 1.79
N GLN A 577 1.30 17.17 2.40
CA GLN A 577 0.00 17.82 2.39
C GLN A 577 0.03 19.23 2.97
N LEU A 578 0.59 19.37 4.18
CA LEU A 578 0.67 20.66 4.87
C LEU A 578 1.47 21.67 4.05
N MET A 579 2.63 21.26 3.52
CA MET A 579 3.48 22.14 2.72
C MET A 579 2.85 22.49 1.37
N ALA A 580 2.18 21.55 0.71
CA ALA A 580 1.55 21.79 -0.59
C ALA A 580 0.47 22.86 -0.50
N VAL A 581 -0.43 22.74 0.48
CA VAL A 581 -1.50 23.72 0.69
C VAL A 581 -0.92 25.07 1.13
N LEU A 582 0.07 25.07 2.01
CA LEU A 582 0.74 26.29 2.49
C LEU A 582 1.28 27.11 1.32
N LEU A 583 2.08 26.48 0.47
CA LEU A 583 2.74 27.16 -0.64
C LEU A 583 1.74 27.59 -1.71
N ALA A 584 0.81 26.71 -2.08
CA ALA A 584 -0.22 27.01 -3.08
C ALA A 584 -1.13 28.18 -2.65
N ASN A 585 -1.63 28.16 -1.42
CA ASN A 585 -2.57 29.18 -0.95
C ASN A 585 -1.86 30.49 -0.61
N SER A 586 -0.64 30.46 -0.04
CA SER A 586 0.12 31.69 0.24
C SER A 586 0.38 32.48 -1.06
N GLY A 587 0.89 31.80 -2.09
CA GLY A 587 1.12 32.46 -3.37
C GLY A 587 -0.17 32.88 -4.07
N GLY A 588 -1.24 32.09 -3.99
CA GLY A 588 -2.55 32.47 -4.53
C GLY A 588 -3.15 33.70 -3.85
N MET A 589 -2.96 33.84 -2.53
CA MET A 589 -3.38 35.01 -1.78
C MET A 589 -2.58 36.26 -2.16
N TRP A 590 -1.27 36.16 -2.31
CA TRP A 590 -0.44 37.30 -2.72
C TRP A 590 -0.77 37.78 -4.15
N ASP A 591 -1.01 36.86 -5.09
CA ASP A 591 -1.45 37.21 -6.45
C ASP A 591 -2.79 37.94 -6.43
N ASN A 592 -3.79 37.38 -5.73
CA ASN A 592 -5.11 37.99 -5.68
C ASN A 592 -5.15 39.29 -4.85
N ALA A 593 -4.25 39.46 -3.87
CA ALA A 593 -4.09 40.71 -3.15
C ALA A 593 -3.50 41.80 -4.06
N LYS A 594 -2.49 41.46 -4.87
CA LYS A 594 -1.95 42.35 -5.91
C LYS A 594 -3.04 42.77 -6.90
N LYS A 595 -3.84 41.83 -7.42
CA LYS A 595 -4.95 42.13 -8.33
C LYS A 595 -5.99 43.06 -7.70
N LEU A 596 -6.32 42.88 -6.43
CA LEU A 596 -7.26 43.76 -5.72
C LEU A 596 -6.75 45.21 -5.64
N ILE A 597 -5.44 45.39 -5.48
CA ILE A 597 -4.78 46.71 -5.53
C ILE A 597 -4.76 47.25 -6.96
N GLU A 598 -4.45 46.42 -7.97
CA GLU A 598 -4.52 46.80 -9.39
C GLU A 598 -5.91 47.33 -9.80
N ASP A 599 -6.98 46.76 -9.24
CA ASP A 599 -8.38 47.12 -9.48
C ASP A 599 -8.82 48.42 -8.75
N GLY A 600 -7.90 49.08 -8.03
CA GLY A 600 -8.10 50.41 -7.46
C GLY A 600 -8.11 50.48 -5.94
N MET A 601 -7.95 49.36 -5.23
CA MET A 601 -7.68 49.41 -3.79
C MET A 601 -6.34 50.11 -3.56
N HIS A 602 -6.26 50.98 -2.54
CA HIS A 602 -5.05 51.75 -2.21
C HIS A 602 -4.45 52.55 -3.38
N GLY A 603 -5.28 53.05 -4.29
CA GLY A 603 -4.85 53.98 -5.34
C GLY A 603 -4.41 53.35 -6.64
N GLY A 604 -4.43 52.02 -6.78
CA GLY A 604 -4.24 51.37 -8.08
C GLY A 604 -2.77 51.12 -8.46
N LYS A 605 -2.57 50.82 -9.75
CA LYS A 605 -1.26 50.51 -10.34
C LYS A 605 -0.27 51.67 -10.18
N GLY A 606 0.98 51.33 -9.88
CA GLY A 606 2.12 52.25 -9.81
C GLY A 606 2.35 52.90 -8.43
N THR A 607 1.40 52.74 -7.51
CA THR A 607 1.54 53.13 -6.09
C THR A 607 2.61 52.30 -5.37
N ASP A 608 3.04 52.74 -4.19
CA ASP A 608 4.00 51.99 -3.39
C ASP A 608 3.37 50.72 -2.80
N GLU A 609 2.08 50.74 -2.52
CA GLU A 609 1.27 49.58 -2.16
C GLU A 609 1.23 48.55 -3.28
N HIS A 610 1.05 48.99 -4.52
CA HIS A 610 1.11 48.11 -5.68
C HIS A 610 2.49 47.49 -5.83
N LYS A 611 3.57 48.26 -5.68
CA LYS A 611 4.95 47.70 -5.71
C LYS A 611 5.17 46.68 -4.59
N ALA A 612 4.68 46.95 -3.37
CA ALA A 612 4.75 46.00 -2.27
C ALA A 612 4.02 44.69 -2.60
N ALA A 613 2.84 44.78 -3.20
CA ALA A 613 2.07 43.60 -3.61
C ALA A 613 2.75 42.80 -4.73
N VAL A 614 3.38 43.47 -5.70
CA VAL A 614 4.18 42.82 -6.75
C VAL A 614 5.37 42.06 -6.14
N VAL A 615 6.06 42.62 -5.13
CA VAL A 615 7.13 41.91 -4.41
C VAL A 615 6.60 40.65 -3.73
N CYS A 616 5.42 40.71 -3.11
CA CYS A 616 4.84 39.54 -2.45
C CYS A 616 4.38 38.46 -3.45
N ASP A 617 3.79 38.86 -4.57
CA ASP A 617 3.38 37.93 -5.62
C ASP A 617 4.59 37.21 -6.25
N THR A 618 5.67 37.93 -6.51
CA THR A 618 6.93 37.35 -7.01
C THR A 618 7.63 36.42 -6.01
N VAL A 619 7.43 36.60 -4.69
CA VAL A 619 7.76 35.59 -3.67
C VAL A 619 6.83 34.37 -3.78
N GLY A 620 5.56 34.60 -4.11
CA GLY A 620 4.51 33.58 -4.26
C GLY A 620 4.59 32.71 -5.51
N ASP A 621 5.18 33.19 -6.61
CA ASP A 621 5.31 32.45 -7.87
C ASP A 621 6.01 31.09 -7.71
N PRO A 622 7.22 30.99 -7.15
CA PRO A 622 7.84 29.68 -6.91
C PRO A 622 7.05 28.81 -5.94
N PHE A 623 6.24 29.41 -5.06
CA PHE A 623 5.42 28.68 -4.10
C PHE A 623 4.21 28.04 -4.79
N LYS A 624 3.42 28.84 -5.53
CA LYS A 624 2.14 28.43 -6.09
C LYS A 624 2.24 27.74 -7.44
N ASP A 625 3.30 27.96 -8.21
CA ASP A 625 3.43 27.44 -9.57
C ASP A 625 4.57 26.43 -9.75
N THR A 626 5.44 26.26 -8.74
CA THR A 626 6.52 25.26 -8.78
C THR A 626 6.44 24.30 -7.60
N ALA A 627 6.80 24.75 -6.38
CA ALA A 627 6.97 23.85 -5.25
C ALA A 627 5.65 23.25 -4.74
N GLY A 628 4.64 24.08 -4.49
CA GLY A 628 3.34 23.66 -3.95
C GLY A 628 2.66 22.58 -4.79
N PRO A 629 2.38 22.83 -6.08
CA PRO A 629 1.78 21.82 -6.96
C PRO A 629 2.67 20.58 -7.16
N ALA A 630 4.00 20.71 -7.17
CA ALA A 630 4.92 19.59 -7.38
C ALA A 630 5.02 18.64 -6.17
N LEU A 631 4.55 19.04 -4.99
CA LEU A 631 4.46 18.14 -3.84
C LEU A 631 3.40 17.03 -4.01
N ASN A 632 2.34 17.28 -4.79
CA ASN A 632 1.37 16.24 -5.15
C ASN A 632 2.03 15.06 -5.90
N PRO A 633 2.69 15.26 -7.06
CA PRO A 633 3.38 14.19 -7.74
C PRO A 633 4.53 13.62 -6.90
N LEU A 634 5.21 14.41 -6.04
CA LEU A 634 6.21 13.88 -5.11
C LEU A 634 5.63 12.76 -4.22
N ILE A 635 4.51 13.03 -3.55
CA ILE A 635 3.84 12.05 -2.67
C ILE A 635 3.46 10.80 -3.48
N LYS A 636 2.89 10.98 -4.67
CA LYS A 636 2.49 9.86 -5.54
C LYS A 636 3.67 9.03 -6.02
N VAL A 637 4.76 9.67 -6.45
CA VAL A 637 5.97 8.99 -6.91
C VAL A 637 6.62 8.22 -5.77
N MET A 638 6.77 8.83 -4.59
CA MET A 638 7.36 8.14 -3.43
C MET A 638 6.55 6.90 -3.02
N ASN A 639 5.21 7.00 -2.98
CA ASN A 639 4.33 5.86 -2.74
C ASN A 639 4.47 4.77 -3.82
N LEU A 640 4.50 5.16 -5.09
CA LEU A 640 4.63 4.23 -6.20
C LEU A 640 5.98 3.50 -6.16
N ILE A 641 7.09 4.21 -5.92
CA ILE A 641 8.41 3.61 -5.77
C ILE A 641 8.42 2.65 -4.59
N ALA A 642 7.85 3.03 -3.44
CA ALA A 642 7.75 2.15 -2.29
C ALA A 642 6.98 0.85 -2.59
N LEU A 643 5.83 0.95 -3.27
CA LEU A 643 5.06 -0.21 -3.71
C LEU A 643 5.82 -1.12 -4.68
N LEU A 644 6.59 -0.54 -5.60
CA LEU A 644 7.36 -1.29 -6.58
C LEU A 644 8.55 -2.04 -5.95
N ILE A 645 9.23 -1.42 -4.98
CA ILE A 645 10.43 -2.02 -4.38
C ILE A 645 10.12 -2.95 -3.22
N VAL A 646 8.99 -2.79 -2.53
CA VAL A 646 8.72 -3.52 -1.28
C VAL A 646 8.73 -5.04 -1.42
N PRO A 647 8.23 -5.67 -2.51
CA PRO A 647 8.31 -7.12 -2.67
C PRO A 647 9.75 -7.65 -2.73
N VAL A 648 10.71 -6.80 -3.15
CA VAL A 648 12.15 -7.12 -3.17
C VAL A 648 12.80 -6.81 -1.83
N VAL A 649 12.42 -5.70 -1.19
CA VAL A 649 12.95 -5.27 0.12
C VAL A 649 12.72 -6.33 1.20
N ILE A 650 11.54 -6.95 1.20
CA ILE A 650 11.16 -7.95 2.20
C ILE A 650 11.86 -9.30 2.02
N GLN A 651 12.51 -9.56 0.88
CA GLN A 651 13.18 -10.84 0.68
C GLN A 651 14.48 -10.92 1.49
N PRO A 652 14.88 -12.14 1.92
CA PRO A 652 16.23 -12.38 2.39
C PRO A 652 17.21 -12.06 1.26
N MET A 653 18.08 -11.08 1.48
CA MET A 653 19.04 -10.61 0.49
C MET A 653 20.44 -10.64 1.08
N ASP A 654 21.42 -10.97 0.24
CA ASP A 654 22.83 -10.87 0.62
C ASP A 654 23.17 -9.46 1.12
N ALA A 655 23.96 -9.40 2.19
CA ALA A 655 24.31 -8.15 2.86
C ALA A 655 25.13 -7.22 1.94
N THR A 656 25.97 -7.78 1.06
CA THR A 656 26.78 -7.02 0.12
C THR A 656 25.89 -6.37 -0.94
N LEU A 657 24.94 -7.11 -1.48
CA LEU A 657 23.99 -6.57 -2.46
C LEU A 657 23.12 -5.47 -1.85
N ARG A 658 22.56 -5.70 -0.67
CA ARG A 658 21.77 -4.69 0.05
C ARG A 658 22.60 -3.45 0.39
N GLY A 659 23.84 -3.65 0.85
CA GLY A 659 24.80 -2.58 1.09
C GLY A 659 25.09 -1.79 -0.17
N GLY A 660 25.30 -2.47 -1.31
CA GLY A 660 25.50 -1.85 -2.61
C GLY A 660 24.35 -0.95 -3.04
N VAL A 661 23.10 -1.45 -2.96
CA VAL A 661 21.89 -0.65 -3.28
C VAL A 661 21.79 0.57 -2.37
N THR A 662 22.04 0.38 -1.07
CA THR A 662 22.02 1.47 -0.07
C THR A 662 23.05 2.55 -0.40
N LEU A 663 24.29 2.16 -0.74
CA LEU A 663 25.36 3.08 -1.10
C LEU A 663 25.07 3.85 -2.38
N VAL A 664 24.51 3.19 -3.40
CA VAL A 664 24.12 3.86 -4.65
C VAL A 664 23.02 4.89 -4.38
N ALA A 665 22.00 4.54 -3.61
CA ALA A 665 20.94 5.47 -3.23
C ALA A 665 21.47 6.66 -2.42
N ALA A 666 22.36 6.42 -1.46
CA ALA A 666 23.02 7.47 -0.68
C ALA A 666 23.88 8.38 -1.57
N ALA A 667 24.68 7.82 -2.49
CA ALA A 667 25.50 8.59 -3.41
C ALA A 667 24.65 9.45 -4.35
N ALA A 668 23.55 8.92 -4.87
CA ALA A 668 22.60 9.66 -5.69
C ALA A 668 21.99 10.85 -4.93
N LEU A 669 21.62 10.67 -3.66
CA LEU A 669 21.11 11.75 -2.81
C LEU A 669 22.16 12.80 -2.49
N ILE A 670 23.40 12.38 -2.18
CA ILE A 670 24.52 13.30 -1.95
C ILE A 670 24.76 14.14 -3.21
N LEU A 671 24.75 13.52 -4.38
CA LEU A 671 24.86 14.21 -5.67
C LEU A 671 23.70 15.20 -5.89
N ALA A 672 22.47 14.81 -5.61
CA ALA A 672 21.30 15.69 -5.74
C ALA A 672 21.39 16.91 -4.81
N ILE A 673 21.74 16.71 -3.54
CA ILE A 673 21.94 17.79 -2.57
C ILE A 673 23.09 18.71 -2.98
N TRP A 674 24.20 18.13 -3.42
CA TRP A 674 25.36 18.89 -3.88
C TRP A 674 25.06 19.70 -5.14
N GLN A 675 24.37 19.11 -6.12
CA GLN A 675 23.94 19.81 -7.33
C GLN A 675 22.98 20.96 -6.99
N SER A 676 22.00 20.75 -6.10
CA SER A 676 21.07 21.81 -5.69
C SER A 676 21.75 22.98 -4.99
N LYS A 677 22.92 22.77 -4.39
CA LYS A 677 23.72 23.81 -3.73
C LYS A 677 24.72 24.48 -4.67
N ARG A 678 24.95 23.96 -5.87
CA ARG A 678 25.89 24.52 -6.84
C ARG A 678 25.28 25.76 -7.49
N GLY A 679 25.88 26.93 -7.28
CA GLY A 679 25.46 28.21 -7.86
C GLY A 679 24.54 29.04 -6.96
N SER A 680 24.92 29.31 -5.70
CA SER A 680 24.09 30.15 -4.84
C SER A 680 23.84 31.52 -5.47
N MET A 681 22.70 32.13 -5.13
CA MET A 681 22.34 33.47 -5.59
C MET A 681 23.42 34.51 -5.22
N SER A 682 24.15 34.31 -4.11
CA SER A 682 25.28 35.16 -3.74
C SER A 682 26.45 35.03 -4.72
N THR A 683 26.81 33.82 -5.13
CA THR A 683 27.88 33.60 -6.13
C THR A 683 27.49 34.18 -7.49
N ALA A 684 26.21 34.09 -7.87
CA ALA A 684 25.68 34.75 -9.05
C ALA A 684 25.71 36.28 -8.93
N LEU A 685 25.41 36.82 -7.74
CA LEU A 685 25.51 38.25 -7.44
C LEU A 685 26.95 38.75 -7.50
N ASP A 686 27.88 37.99 -6.94
CA ASP A 686 29.30 38.34 -6.86
C ASP A 686 29.95 38.27 -8.24
N SER A 687 29.58 37.28 -9.06
CA SER A 687 30.00 37.22 -10.48
C SER A 687 29.38 38.35 -11.29
N ALA A 688 28.09 38.65 -11.14
CA ALA A 688 27.46 39.78 -11.82
C ALA A 688 28.07 41.14 -11.40
N LYS A 689 28.42 41.30 -10.12
CA LYS A 689 29.16 42.48 -9.62
C LYS A 689 30.57 42.54 -10.18
N ALA A 690 31.29 41.41 -10.23
CA ALA A 690 32.62 41.32 -10.80
C ALA A 690 32.61 41.62 -12.30
N ASP A 691 31.63 41.12 -13.04
CA ASP A 691 31.44 41.40 -14.47
C ASP A 691 31.05 42.87 -14.70
N ALA A 692 30.22 43.46 -13.83
CA ALA A 692 29.89 44.88 -13.88
C ALA A 692 31.11 45.76 -13.56
N ALA A 693 31.93 45.38 -12.58
CA ALA A 693 33.18 46.07 -12.24
C ALA A 693 34.23 45.94 -13.34
N ALA A 694 34.38 44.75 -13.95
CA ALA A 694 35.27 44.53 -15.08
C ALA A 694 34.86 45.33 -16.33
N LYS A 695 33.55 45.59 -16.51
CA LYS A 695 33.02 46.46 -17.56
C LYS A 695 33.15 47.95 -17.23
N SER A 696 33.22 48.35 -15.95
CA SER A 696 33.49 49.75 -15.55
C SER A 696 34.98 50.08 -15.50
N ASP A 697 35.84 49.08 -15.25
CA ASP A 697 37.30 49.20 -15.19
C ASP A 697 37.99 48.94 -16.53
N ALA A 698 37.23 48.76 -17.63
CA ALA A 698 37.77 48.84 -18.97
C ALA A 698 38.29 50.28 -19.18
N PRO A 699 39.62 50.51 -19.20
CA PRO A 699 40.16 51.85 -19.08
C PRO A 699 39.94 52.61 -20.39
N ALA A 700 39.41 53.84 -20.27
CA ALA A 700 39.94 55.10 -20.82
C ALA A 700 40.71 55.09 -22.17
N ALA A 701 40.46 54.13 -23.07
CA ALA A 701 41.08 54.03 -24.39
C ALA A 701 40.19 54.60 -25.49
N VAL A 702 38.96 55.03 -25.14
CA VAL A 702 38.02 55.69 -26.05
C VAL A 702 38.08 57.21 -25.89
N GLU A 703 38.38 57.74 -24.70
CA GLU A 703 38.59 59.19 -24.51
C GLU A 703 39.97 59.66 -25.00
N ALA A 704 41.04 58.87 -24.83
CA ALA A 704 42.36 59.23 -25.35
C ALA A 704 42.43 59.23 -26.90
N LYS A 705 41.67 58.37 -27.57
CA LYS A 705 41.53 58.37 -29.04
C LYS A 705 40.59 59.46 -29.57
N ALA A 706 39.72 60.00 -28.73
CA ALA A 706 38.85 61.12 -29.10
C ALA A 706 39.57 62.46 -28.98
N GLU A 707 40.50 62.61 -28.03
CA GLU A 707 41.37 63.79 -27.93
C GLU A 707 42.44 63.83 -29.02
N GLU A 708 43.07 62.70 -29.36
CA GLU A 708 44.10 62.64 -30.42
C GLU A 708 43.53 62.91 -31.83
N VAL A 709 42.27 62.51 -32.09
CA VAL A 709 41.56 62.79 -33.36
C VAL A 709 40.98 64.22 -33.39
N ALA A 710 40.71 64.82 -32.24
CA ALA A 710 40.28 66.22 -32.15
C ALA A 710 41.43 67.21 -32.36
N GLU A 711 42.66 66.86 -31.95
CA GLU A 711 43.86 67.69 -32.14
C GLU A 711 44.32 67.71 -33.61
N GLU A 712 44.30 66.56 -34.31
CA GLU A 712 44.61 66.45 -35.75
C GLU A 712 43.59 67.19 -36.64
N ALA A 713 42.31 67.23 -36.26
CA ALA A 713 41.26 67.90 -37.04
C ALA A 713 41.30 69.45 -36.96
N THR A 714 42.01 70.02 -35.98
CA THR A 714 42.16 71.48 -35.84
C THR A 714 43.35 72.07 -36.61
N GLU A 715 44.30 71.26 -37.10
CA GLU A 715 45.49 71.76 -37.81
C GLU A 715 45.29 71.91 -39.34
N GLU A 716 44.29 71.24 -39.93
CA GLU A 716 44.03 71.27 -41.39
C GLU A 716 43.04 72.37 -41.87
N ALA A 717 42.50 73.19 -40.97
CA ALA A 717 41.54 74.25 -41.33
C ALA A 717 42.10 75.67 -41.11
N LYS A 718 43.13 76.05 -41.87
CA LYS A 718 43.50 77.47 -42.08
C LYS A 718 43.05 77.94 -43.46
N PRO A 719 42.25 79.02 -43.60
CA PRO A 719 41.92 79.59 -44.89
C PRO A 719 43.10 80.39 -45.45
N GLU A 720 43.43 80.18 -46.73
CA GLU A 720 44.27 81.08 -47.52
C GLU A 720 43.60 82.45 -47.67
N GLU A 721 44.21 83.49 -47.11
CA GLU A 721 43.81 84.88 -47.31
C GLU A 721 44.52 85.40 -48.58
N LYS A 722 43.73 85.65 -49.64
CA LYS A 722 44.15 86.39 -50.83
C LYS A 722 44.07 87.88 -50.57
N THR A 723 45.17 88.55 -50.88
CA THR A 723 45.38 89.99 -50.90
C THR A 723 44.68 90.70 -52.06
N GLU A 724 44.25 91.93 -51.74
CA GLU A 724 44.07 93.13 -52.58
C GLU A 724 42.78 93.31 -53.42
N GLY A 725 42.04 94.39 -53.10
CA GLY A 725 40.98 94.98 -53.91
C GLY A 725 39.82 95.56 -53.11
#